data_AF-A0A336MNX6-F1
#
_entry.id   AF-A0A336MNX6-F1
#
_cell.length_a   1.000
_cell.length_b   1.000
_cell.length_c   1.000
_cell.angle_alpha   90.00
_cell.angle_beta   90.00
_cell.angle_gamma   90.00
#
_symmetry.space_group_name_H-M   'P 1'
#
loop_
_entity.id
_entity.type
_entity.pdbx_description
1 polymer ?
#
loop_
_entity_poly.entity_id
_entity_poly.type
_entity_poly.pdbx_seq_one_letter_code
_entity_poly.pdbx_strand_id
1 'polypeptide(L)'
;MDENSETSPLESTAQSTVEEYSTFRHQVPDIDEEGQSDAYAYHGENIILVHPMYDESRPLTAQVEEIYDDDENNDNEKPAEINIMDSIQNNPLFDRFQRTLKEHLLKIQKQLTEEIASLDNQLAESDREREELGAKLYDLQCVVDGQRSQIHNLNTEILNVSKKRQSHEESVVTLKRDFNQKSNNYKEAKRIHNEMLQELDNLQALEIEISKWNKEVKDEITVAKRIVSKDAQEKEKQAEEKRKMDIFLFNLDQEVRRREIELANINEQIAEQDVIIEDLNRSLADANSDLEILQNEHKRLFQSWREVIVAITQRDKVLTKSKDELHKEHQIQKVLQANIDKTRKATIREKETFDKMSNLKNRIVNDLMALERDFERDSDQNQKVLEQIEAFNALLEKTDEDFKQARSEGLVVENHLKRLRLQIERQNRQKYTLEEQILELLQDQISSDKASDYRAKLLRETQAKRRQLEINLSNTEGQLAMALLDLEKWKSVVARAKENIDRLEKEHDDIDEVSRSIDKDINDVKVQIEAKMRKLTLLNKELDRLIQLAGGQEINPLDMKVLELEKSIDETDQEIQNAQQFWLTLQSNVVNLSQKRTHQLNEIIIARKQLLVIEQRALKIESDLAKLQNENKETIRSLNILNNQFAQLNGRLYDKKKNHEKAEHQCQMTHQEINNRLEESEMVILQLEETIAQIQAEIEETKYIVMEKHHEALSWETKFKMAVETKKYRDVELASSSEIAMMKAEIHRMEVRHAQLKRAQEKLLQDLDNSVHQRGHIFDSANSREKISGYNTSKSRSIIQHKINEMKNKIKQLSHEITAAENGLVDIVGQQRKLESELETKKQELEDEHLQDKLIQEEIEQGMLLKQENLENIVRKQHRAKCYRKLLNTCQPYKRRNESTVNQEFERQLEAHEHLINIVEGLQQEFPDQKYVTTKILQTLKG
;
A
#
# COMPACT_ATOMS: atom_id res chain seq x y z
N MET A 1 -44.94 26.23 33.04
CA MET A 1 -44.84 26.01 31.59
C MET A 1 -43.39 25.78 31.19
N ASP A 2 -42.83 24.57 31.23
CA ASP A 2 -43.04 23.29 32.00
C ASP A 2 -41.99 22.32 31.39
N GLU A 3 -41.29 21.42 32.06
CA GLU A 3 -41.09 21.08 33.49
C GLU A 3 -39.70 20.39 33.63
N ASN A 4 -39.27 20.10 34.87
CA ASN A 4 -38.55 18.91 35.40
C ASN A 4 -38.01 17.85 34.38
N SER A 5 -36.89 17.13 34.57
CA SER A 5 -35.81 17.02 35.59
C SER A 5 -34.79 15.93 35.10
N GLU A 6 -33.83 15.29 35.82
CA GLU A 6 -33.40 15.27 37.23
C GLU A 6 -31.92 14.79 37.39
N THR A 7 -31.35 15.05 38.58
CA THR A 7 -30.22 14.44 39.34
C THR A 7 -29.22 13.38 38.80
N SER A 8 -27.96 13.56 39.24
CA SER A 8 -26.87 12.57 39.49
C SER A 8 -27.12 11.70 40.75
N PRO A 9 -26.17 10.97 41.41
CA PRO A 9 -24.88 10.33 41.04
C PRO A 9 -24.69 8.91 41.70
N LEU A 10 -23.42 8.44 41.82
CA LEU A 10 -22.83 7.57 42.89
C LEU A 10 -22.91 6.01 42.89
N GLU A 11 -21.69 5.42 43.01
CA GLU A 11 -21.22 4.35 43.92
C GLU A 11 -21.86 2.94 44.06
N SER A 12 -21.10 1.93 43.60
CA SER A 12 -20.33 0.97 44.45
C SER A 12 -20.70 -0.53 44.60
N THR A 13 -19.63 -1.35 44.57
CA THR A 13 -19.33 -2.58 45.34
C THR A 13 -20.01 -3.94 45.10
N ALA A 14 -19.22 -4.98 45.46
CA ALA A 14 -19.58 -6.36 45.84
C ALA A 14 -19.89 -7.38 44.70
N GLN A 15 -19.44 -8.65 44.73
CA GLN A 15 -18.47 -9.35 45.62
C GLN A 15 -18.11 -10.76 45.07
N SER A 16 -16.97 -11.31 45.54
CA SER A 16 -16.71 -12.75 45.89
C SER A 16 -16.89 -13.91 44.86
N THR A 17 -16.11 -15.01 44.87
CA THR A 17 -14.77 -15.42 45.40
C THR A 17 -14.36 -16.77 44.74
N VAL A 18 -13.33 -17.47 45.26
CA VAL A 18 -13.13 -18.95 45.34
C VAL A 18 -11.96 -19.55 44.53
N GLU A 19 -10.80 -19.65 45.23
CA GLU A 19 -9.98 -20.87 45.49
C GLU A 19 -9.34 -21.70 44.34
N GLU A 20 -8.14 -22.32 44.47
CA GLU A 20 -7.02 -22.22 45.45
C GLU A 20 -5.74 -22.96 44.94
N TYR A 21 -4.60 -22.82 45.68
CA TYR A 21 -3.32 -23.58 45.62
C TYR A 21 -2.44 -23.49 44.35
N SER A 22 -1.09 -23.47 44.40
CA SER A 22 -0.06 -23.26 45.45
C SER A 22 1.35 -23.22 44.77
N THR A 23 2.54 -22.99 45.36
CA THR A 23 3.02 -22.63 46.72
C THR A 23 4.40 -21.91 46.61
N PHE A 24 4.88 -21.28 47.69
CA PHE A 24 6.31 -20.95 47.98
C PHE A 24 7.03 -19.88 47.10
N ARG A 25 7.88 -18.97 47.63
CA ARG A 25 8.35 -18.72 49.02
C ARG A 25 8.91 -17.29 49.23
N HIS A 26 8.49 -16.63 50.32
CA HIS A 26 8.98 -15.38 50.96
C HIS A 26 9.16 -14.12 50.06
N GLN A 27 8.55 -12.95 50.33
CA GLN A 27 8.58 -12.08 51.53
C GLN A 27 9.96 -11.45 51.83
N VAL A 28 10.08 -10.17 52.22
CA VAL A 28 9.29 -8.93 51.95
C VAL A 28 10.15 -7.76 52.51
N PRO A 29 10.11 -6.54 51.96
CA PRO A 29 10.85 -5.41 52.50
C PRO A 29 10.06 -4.70 53.63
N ASP A 30 10.76 -3.96 54.48
CA ASP A 30 10.22 -2.72 55.05
C ASP A 30 11.36 -1.70 55.26
N ILE A 31 10.98 -0.43 55.44
CA ILE A 31 11.86 0.75 55.46
C ILE A 31 11.91 1.31 56.88
N ASP A 32 13.03 1.93 57.29
CA ASP A 32 12.96 3.09 58.19
C ASP A 32 14.16 4.04 58.07
N GLU A 33 13.84 5.33 58.21
CA GLU A 33 14.59 6.50 58.71
C GLU A 33 15.97 6.97 58.13
N GLU A 34 15.90 8.19 57.57
CA GLU A 34 16.80 9.36 57.74
C GLU A 34 18.26 9.41 57.20
N GLY A 35 18.69 10.64 56.85
CA GLY A 35 20.07 10.96 56.44
C GLY A 35 20.21 12.02 55.33
N GLN A 36 19.79 13.27 55.58
CA GLN A 36 19.93 14.37 54.61
C GLN A 36 21.34 14.98 54.53
N SER A 37 21.57 15.79 53.47
CA SER A 37 22.69 16.72 53.29
C SER A 37 22.69 17.83 54.38
N ASP A 38 23.75 18.60 54.65
CA ASP A 38 24.50 19.42 53.68
C ASP A 38 25.90 19.94 54.10
N ALA A 39 26.74 20.03 53.07
CA ALA A 39 27.66 21.11 52.66
C ALA A 39 28.11 22.27 53.60
N TYR A 40 29.45 22.44 53.68
CA TYR A 40 30.25 23.67 54.02
C TYR A 40 30.10 24.27 55.46
N ALA A 41 31.08 24.95 56.09
CA ALA A 41 32.15 25.81 55.57
C ALA A 41 33.28 26.12 56.60
N TYR A 42 34.17 27.08 56.25
CA TYR A 42 35.07 27.91 57.07
C TYR A 42 36.50 27.46 57.48
N HIS A 43 37.38 28.48 57.56
CA HIS A 43 38.73 28.48 58.16
C HIS A 43 38.67 28.88 59.66
N GLY A 44 39.73 28.61 60.44
CA GLY A 44 39.98 29.36 61.68
C GLY A 44 40.90 28.72 62.73
N GLU A 45 42.19 29.10 62.71
CA GLU A 45 43.09 29.44 63.83
C GLU A 45 43.14 28.70 65.21
N ASN A 46 44.37 28.67 65.76
CA ASN A 46 44.79 28.65 67.19
C ASN A 46 44.39 27.43 68.07
N ILE A 47 45.31 26.54 68.49
CA ILE A 47 46.37 26.63 69.55
C ILE A 47 45.80 26.63 70.99
N ILE A 48 46.57 26.10 71.97
CA ILE A 48 46.39 26.07 73.46
C ILE A 48 45.68 24.80 73.97
N LEU A 49 46.17 23.96 74.89
CA LEU A 49 47.47 23.71 75.61
C LEU A 49 47.48 22.18 75.98
N VAL A 50 48.37 21.51 76.76
CA VAL A 50 49.39 21.87 77.78
C VAL A 50 50.63 20.93 77.69
N HIS A 51 51.70 21.30 78.38
CA HIS A 51 52.93 20.54 78.74
C HIS A 51 52.70 19.54 79.94
N PRO A 52 53.68 18.81 80.55
CA PRO A 52 55.14 19.11 80.65
C PRO A 52 56.21 17.96 80.61
N MET A 53 57.41 18.31 80.12
CA MET A 53 58.81 18.06 80.63
C MET A 53 59.26 16.61 81.04
N TYR A 54 60.55 16.20 81.05
CA TYR A 54 61.87 16.86 81.19
C TYR A 54 63.01 16.01 80.53
N ASP A 55 64.12 16.65 80.14
CA ASP A 55 65.55 16.23 80.22
C ASP A 55 66.07 14.89 79.60
N GLU A 56 67.36 14.71 79.22
CA GLU A 56 68.55 15.61 79.24
C GLU A 56 69.64 15.23 78.19
N SER A 57 70.63 16.12 78.03
CA SER A 57 72.08 15.85 77.82
C SER A 57 72.63 15.02 76.63
N ARG A 58 73.24 15.75 75.68
CA ARG A 58 74.47 15.36 74.92
C ARG A 58 75.70 15.51 75.88
N PRO A 59 76.90 14.91 75.66
CA PRO A 59 77.88 15.54 74.74
C PRO A 59 79.07 14.68 74.18
N LEU A 60 79.92 15.36 73.37
CA LEU A 60 81.37 15.19 73.12
C LEU A 60 82.00 13.91 72.49
N THR A 61 82.50 14.12 71.26
CA THR A 61 83.83 13.77 70.67
C THR A 61 84.80 12.79 71.36
N ALA A 62 85.37 11.86 70.57
CA ALA A 62 86.80 11.52 70.53
C ALA A 62 87.19 10.86 69.18
N GLN A 63 88.50 10.85 68.85
CA GLN A 63 89.06 10.30 67.60
C GLN A 63 89.26 8.77 67.64
N VAL A 64 89.31 8.14 66.46
CA VAL A 64 90.28 7.09 66.11
C VAL A 64 90.75 7.36 64.67
N GLU A 65 92.01 7.06 64.37
CA GLU A 65 92.71 7.37 63.12
C GLU A 65 92.99 6.08 62.32
N GLU A 66 92.80 6.09 61.00
CA GLU A 66 93.33 5.04 60.11
C GLU A 66 94.69 5.50 59.55
N ILE A 67 95.72 4.66 59.67
CA ILE A 67 97.01 4.82 58.98
C ILE A 67 97.42 3.46 58.39
N TYR A 68 98.03 3.51 57.21
CA TYR A 68 98.38 2.39 56.34
C TYR A 68 99.63 1.60 56.79
N ASP A 69 99.87 0.50 56.07
CA ASP A 69 101.08 -0.34 56.09
C ASP A 69 102.39 0.43 55.83
N ASP A 70 103.52 -0.10 56.33
CA ASP A 70 104.71 -0.36 55.49
C ASP A 70 105.70 -1.34 56.20
N ASP A 71 106.78 -1.72 55.50
CA ASP A 71 107.53 -3.00 55.67
C ASP A 71 108.91 -2.93 56.42
N GLU A 72 109.57 -4.10 56.53
CA GLU A 72 111.00 -4.42 56.81
C GLU A 72 111.64 -4.40 58.24
N ASN A 73 112.12 -5.59 58.66
CA ASN A 73 113.46 -5.97 59.23
C ASN A 73 114.07 -5.22 60.47
N ASN A 74 114.86 -5.81 61.40
CA ASN A 74 115.86 -6.90 61.26
C ASN A 74 116.40 -7.50 62.61
N ASP A 75 116.90 -8.74 62.56
CA ASP A 75 118.06 -9.38 63.28
C ASP A 75 118.13 -9.83 64.78
N ASN A 76 118.72 -11.05 64.95
CA ASN A 76 119.40 -11.69 66.12
C ASN A 76 118.60 -12.11 67.41
N GLU A 77 118.96 -13.15 68.18
CA GLU A 77 120.16 -14.05 68.21
C GLU A 77 119.85 -15.54 68.60
N LYS A 78 120.86 -16.37 68.91
CA LYS A 78 120.88 -17.86 68.81
C LYS A 78 120.78 -18.67 70.14
N PRO A 79 120.50 -19.98 70.07
CA PRO A 79 121.07 -21.03 70.94
C PRO A 79 122.14 -21.90 70.21
N ALA A 80 122.90 -22.74 70.94
CA ALA A 80 124.02 -23.54 70.39
C ALA A 80 124.15 -24.98 70.98
N GLU A 81 124.94 -25.83 70.30
CA GLU A 81 125.05 -27.30 70.47
C GLU A 81 126.20 -27.78 71.40
N ILE A 82 126.37 -29.12 71.52
CA ILE A 82 127.60 -29.98 71.74
C ILE A 82 127.27 -31.13 72.74
N ASN A 83 127.38 -32.45 72.46
CA ASN A 83 128.37 -33.35 71.78
C ASN A 83 129.55 -33.77 72.72
N ILE A 84 129.74 -35.05 73.08
CA ILE A 84 130.67 -36.07 72.50
C ILE A 84 130.43 -37.37 73.34
N MET A 85 130.09 -38.55 72.81
CA MET A 85 130.82 -39.56 72.00
C MET A 85 131.62 -40.61 72.80
N ASP A 86 131.79 -41.80 72.20
CA ASP A 86 132.51 -43.03 72.61
C ASP A 86 133.88 -42.81 73.31
N SER A 87 134.41 -43.76 74.09
CA SER A 87 135.28 -44.84 73.54
C SER A 87 135.84 -45.82 74.60
N ILE A 88 136.52 -46.87 74.13
CA ILE A 88 137.39 -47.87 74.83
C ILE A 88 136.62 -49.01 75.54
N GLN A 89 136.92 -50.31 75.35
CA GLN A 89 137.73 -51.06 74.35
C GLN A 89 137.10 -52.47 74.24
N ASN A 90 136.74 -53.02 73.07
CA ASN A 90 137.54 -53.57 71.95
C ASN A 90 137.87 -55.09 72.05
N ASN A 91 137.06 -55.93 71.40
CA ASN A 91 137.52 -57.19 70.78
C ASN A 91 136.61 -57.56 69.57
N PRO A 92 137.16 -57.80 68.35
CA PRO A 92 136.41 -57.64 67.10
C PRO A 92 135.62 -58.88 66.62
N LEU A 93 134.81 -59.49 67.50
CA LEU A 93 133.83 -60.52 67.11
C LEU A 93 132.40 -60.26 67.61
N PHE A 94 132.20 -59.34 68.57
CA PHE A 94 130.86 -58.89 69.01
C PHE A 94 130.27 -57.77 68.13
N ASP A 95 131.09 -57.16 67.28
CA ASP A 95 130.79 -55.89 66.59
C ASP A 95 129.64 -56.00 65.57
N ARG A 96 129.36 -57.19 65.02
CA ARG A 96 128.19 -57.44 64.15
C ARG A 96 126.89 -57.67 64.95
N PHE A 97 127.00 -58.19 66.17
CA PHE A 97 125.87 -58.46 67.08
C PHE A 97 125.38 -57.17 67.77
N GLN A 98 126.31 -56.25 68.09
CA GLN A 98 125.95 -54.94 68.63
C GLN A 98 125.37 -53.99 67.56
N ARG A 99 125.76 -54.12 66.27
CA ARG A 99 125.13 -53.36 65.18
C ARG A 99 123.64 -53.65 65.03
N THR A 100 123.21 -54.91 64.94
CA THR A 100 121.78 -55.24 64.82
C THR A 100 120.95 -54.78 66.02
N LEU A 101 121.52 -54.77 67.23
CA LEU A 101 120.86 -54.19 68.41
C LEU A 101 120.74 -52.66 68.34
N LYS A 102 121.80 -51.96 67.88
CA LYS A 102 121.81 -50.50 67.71
C LYS A 102 120.91 -50.05 66.56
N GLU A 103 120.86 -50.80 65.45
CA GLU A 103 119.95 -50.59 64.32
C GLU A 103 118.47 -50.76 64.71
N HIS A 104 118.15 -51.71 65.60
CA HIS A 104 116.79 -51.89 66.12
C HIS A 104 116.32 -50.67 66.93
N LEU A 105 117.18 -50.11 67.79
CA LEU A 105 116.86 -48.91 68.57
C LEU A 105 116.79 -47.65 67.70
N LEU A 106 117.71 -47.50 66.73
CA LEU A 106 117.69 -46.39 65.77
C LEU A 106 116.44 -46.42 64.86
N LYS A 107 115.92 -47.60 64.52
CA LYS A 107 114.63 -47.73 63.79
C LYS A 107 113.48 -47.10 64.56
N ILE A 108 113.35 -47.41 65.85
CA ILE A 108 112.29 -46.89 66.73
C ILE A 108 112.39 -45.36 66.84
N GLN A 109 113.61 -44.84 67.04
CA GLN A 109 113.83 -43.38 67.09
C GLN A 109 113.45 -42.69 65.77
N LYS A 110 113.84 -43.28 64.63
CA LYS A 110 113.60 -42.67 63.31
C LYS A 110 112.11 -42.63 62.94
N GLN A 111 111.35 -43.68 63.28
CA GLN A 111 109.90 -43.71 63.07
C GLN A 111 109.19 -42.57 63.83
N LEU A 112 109.56 -42.33 65.11
CA LEU A 112 108.99 -41.24 65.90
C LEU A 112 109.32 -39.84 65.33
N THR A 113 110.51 -39.64 64.75
CA THR A 113 110.84 -38.37 64.07
C THR A 113 110.12 -38.19 62.73
N GLU A 114 109.85 -39.29 62.02
CA GLU A 114 109.10 -39.26 60.74
C GLU A 114 107.60 -39.00 60.97
N GLU A 115 107.03 -39.47 62.09
CA GLU A 115 105.64 -39.14 62.50
C GLU A 115 105.47 -37.65 62.85
N ILE A 116 106.42 -37.04 63.58
CA ILE A 116 106.33 -35.60 63.95
C ILE A 116 106.36 -34.72 62.68
N ALA A 117 107.32 -34.95 61.78
CA ALA A 117 107.43 -34.19 60.54
C ALA A 117 106.21 -34.40 59.60
N SER A 118 105.47 -35.50 59.73
CA SER A 118 104.21 -35.70 59.01
C SER A 118 103.05 -34.87 59.58
N LEU A 119 103.08 -34.52 60.88
CA LEU A 119 102.02 -33.77 61.54
C LEU A 119 102.19 -32.25 61.32
N ASP A 120 103.42 -31.74 61.41
CA ASP A 120 103.70 -30.31 61.21
C ASP A 120 103.29 -29.83 59.79
N ASN A 121 103.55 -30.66 58.76
CA ASN A 121 103.14 -30.36 57.38
C ASN A 121 101.61 -30.33 57.20
N GLN A 122 100.87 -31.23 57.85
CA GLN A 122 99.40 -31.24 57.81
C GLN A 122 98.79 -30.01 58.49
N LEU A 123 99.46 -29.50 59.52
CA LEU A 123 99.05 -28.28 60.23
C LEU A 123 99.20 -27.04 59.31
N ALA A 124 100.35 -26.92 58.63
CA ALA A 124 100.59 -25.83 57.67
C ALA A 124 99.63 -25.86 56.46
N GLU A 125 99.29 -27.05 55.95
CA GLU A 125 98.34 -27.19 54.85
C GLU A 125 96.91 -26.80 55.28
N SER A 126 96.49 -27.18 56.49
CA SER A 126 95.19 -26.81 57.08
C SER A 126 95.03 -25.29 57.31
N ASP A 127 96.09 -24.59 57.74
CA ASP A 127 96.00 -23.13 57.90
C ASP A 127 95.95 -22.41 56.54
N ARG A 128 96.64 -22.93 55.51
CA ARG A 128 96.54 -22.39 54.14
C ARG A 128 95.13 -22.52 53.56
N GLU A 129 94.44 -23.63 53.82
CA GLU A 129 93.02 -23.80 53.46
C GLU A 129 92.11 -22.81 54.21
N ARG A 130 92.41 -22.54 55.49
CA ARG A 130 91.65 -21.59 56.31
C ARG A 130 91.72 -20.15 55.74
N GLU A 131 92.89 -19.74 55.27
CA GLU A 131 93.10 -18.42 54.65
C GLU A 131 92.41 -18.32 53.28
N GLU A 132 92.52 -19.35 52.43
CA GLU A 132 91.80 -19.42 51.17
C GLU A 132 90.28 -19.37 51.34
N LEU A 133 89.74 -20.02 52.38
CA LEU A 133 88.32 -19.94 52.72
C LEU A 133 87.91 -18.56 53.24
N GLY A 134 88.79 -17.90 54.00
CA GLY A 134 88.58 -16.52 54.47
C GLY A 134 88.44 -15.52 53.31
N ALA A 135 89.35 -15.58 52.32
CA ALA A 135 89.29 -14.74 51.13
C ALA A 135 87.98 -14.95 50.33
N LYS A 136 87.60 -16.21 50.08
CA LYS A 136 86.35 -16.56 49.37
C LYS A 136 85.09 -16.07 50.10
N LEU A 137 85.14 -15.99 51.43
CA LEU A 137 84.04 -15.47 52.26
C LEU A 137 83.94 -13.93 52.16
N TYR A 138 85.07 -13.23 52.10
CA TYR A 138 85.11 -11.79 51.85
C TYR A 138 84.57 -11.42 50.45
N ASP A 139 85.01 -12.13 49.40
CA ASP A 139 84.51 -11.94 48.03
C ASP A 139 82.98 -12.11 47.96
N LEU A 140 82.44 -13.14 48.60
CA LEU A 140 81.00 -13.36 48.70
C LEU A 140 80.28 -12.23 49.45
N GLN A 141 80.90 -11.66 50.49
CA GLN A 141 80.32 -10.54 51.22
C GLN A 141 80.27 -9.26 50.36
N CYS A 142 81.30 -8.98 49.57
CA CYS A 142 81.28 -7.89 48.58
C CYS A 142 80.17 -8.08 47.52
N VAL A 143 79.92 -9.32 47.06
CA VAL A 143 78.80 -9.63 46.15
C VAL A 143 77.44 -9.39 46.83
N VAL A 144 77.29 -9.77 48.11
CA VAL A 144 76.04 -9.56 48.88
C VAL A 144 75.75 -8.07 49.08
N ASP A 145 76.75 -7.24 49.39
CA ASP A 145 76.54 -5.80 49.53
C ASP A 145 76.29 -5.11 48.18
N GLY A 146 76.86 -5.62 47.08
CA GLY A 146 76.47 -5.24 45.72
C GLY A 146 74.99 -5.54 45.43
N GLN A 147 74.50 -6.73 45.79
CA GLN A 147 73.08 -7.11 45.66
C GLN A 147 72.17 -6.24 46.54
N ARG A 148 72.57 -5.91 47.77
CA ARG A 148 71.84 -4.99 48.65
C ARG A 148 71.70 -3.60 48.03
N SER A 149 72.75 -3.08 47.40
CA SER A 149 72.71 -1.81 46.65
C SER A 149 71.72 -1.87 45.47
N GLN A 150 71.74 -2.96 44.68
CA GLN A 150 70.76 -3.18 43.61
C GLN A 150 69.32 -3.25 44.12
N ILE A 151 69.08 -3.97 45.22
CA ILE A 151 67.76 -4.05 45.87
C ILE A 151 67.31 -2.68 46.38
N HIS A 152 68.21 -1.86 46.93
CA HIS A 152 67.87 -0.49 47.33
C HIS A 152 67.44 0.35 46.12
N ASN A 153 68.22 0.33 45.03
CA ASN A 153 67.91 1.06 43.80
C ASN A 153 66.55 0.65 43.22
N LEU A 154 66.28 -0.66 43.08
CA LEU A 154 65.00 -1.18 42.62
C LEU A 154 63.82 -0.74 43.53
N ASN A 155 64.01 -0.70 44.85
CA ASN A 155 62.99 -0.15 45.75
C ASN A 155 62.74 1.36 45.54
N THR A 156 63.77 2.15 45.24
CA THR A 156 63.56 3.58 44.88
C THR A 156 62.83 3.74 43.54
N GLU A 157 63.09 2.87 42.56
CA GLU A 157 62.35 2.85 41.30
C GLU A 157 60.90 2.44 41.50
N ILE A 158 60.61 1.41 42.29
CA ILE A 158 59.25 0.97 42.65
C ILE A 158 58.48 2.12 43.34
N LEU A 159 59.11 2.84 44.27
CA LEU A 159 58.50 4.01 44.93
C LEU A 159 58.22 5.15 43.93
N ASN A 160 59.11 5.39 42.97
CA ASN A 160 58.92 6.40 41.93
C ASN A 160 57.82 6.00 40.92
N VAL A 161 57.72 4.72 40.55
CA VAL A 161 56.64 4.18 39.72
C VAL A 161 55.30 4.25 40.47
N SER A 162 55.27 3.93 41.77
CA SER A 162 54.08 4.03 42.61
C SER A 162 53.55 5.47 42.68
N LYS A 163 54.43 6.46 42.93
CA LYS A 163 54.08 7.89 42.90
C LYS A 163 53.54 8.34 41.53
N LYS A 164 54.17 7.88 40.44
CA LYS A 164 53.66 8.15 39.07
C LYS A 164 52.27 7.53 38.88
N ARG A 165 52.05 6.30 39.33
CA ARG A 165 50.76 5.59 39.24
C ARG A 165 49.67 6.36 39.98
N GLN A 166 49.92 6.77 41.23
CA GLN A 166 48.98 7.56 42.03
C GLN A 166 48.61 8.89 41.33
N SER A 167 49.60 9.63 40.81
CA SER A 167 49.33 10.89 40.09
C SER A 167 48.49 10.69 38.82
N HIS A 168 48.64 9.54 38.13
CA HIS A 168 47.78 9.18 37.00
C HIS A 168 46.39 8.72 37.46
N GLU A 169 46.27 7.99 38.58
CA GLU A 169 44.99 7.59 39.19
C GLU A 169 44.17 8.83 39.61
N GLU A 170 44.79 9.80 40.26
CA GLU A 170 44.20 11.10 40.62
C GLU A 170 43.75 11.87 39.36
N SER A 171 44.58 11.90 38.30
CA SER A 171 44.23 12.52 37.01
C SER A 171 43.10 11.80 36.28
N VAL A 172 42.99 10.48 36.43
CA VAL A 172 41.86 9.70 35.88
C VAL A 172 40.58 9.95 36.70
N VAL A 173 40.67 10.19 38.01
CA VAL A 173 39.52 10.54 38.85
C VAL A 173 39.00 11.94 38.52
N THR A 174 39.86 12.93 38.26
CA THR A 174 39.41 14.26 37.78
C THR A 174 38.80 14.17 36.39
N LEU A 175 39.46 13.51 35.43
CA LEU A 175 38.89 13.32 34.08
C LEU A 175 37.56 12.55 34.07
N LYS A 176 37.37 11.57 34.98
CA LYS A 176 36.07 10.89 35.16
C LYS A 176 35.00 11.80 35.76
N ARG A 177 35.35 12.68 36.71
CA ARG A 177 34.44 13.70 37.24
C ARG A 177 34.02 14.67 36.14
N ASP A 178 34.96 15.19 35.37
CA ASP A 178 34.73 16.12 34.26
C ASP A 178 33.89 15.49 33.14
N PHE A 179 34.16 14.22 32.80
CA PHE A 179 33.37 13.46 31.84
C PHE A 179 31.93 13.24 32.34
N ASN A 180 31.74 12.86 33.60
CA ASN A 180 30.42 12.70 34.19
C ASN A 180 29.65 14.03 34.25
N GLN A 181 30.33 15.15 34.56
CA GLN A 181 29.73 16.47 34.53
C GLN A 181 29.33 16.88 33.10
N LYS A 182 30.20 16.66 32.09
CA LYS A 182 29.86 16.91 30.67
C LYS A 182 28.75 16.01 30.16
N SER A 183 28.71 14.74 30.60
CA SER A 183 27.63 13.78 30.31
C SER A 183 26.29 14.24 30.90
N ASN A 184 26.29 14.71 32.15
CA ASN A 184 25.08 15.24 32.78
C ASN A 184 24.63 16.56 32.14
N ASN A 185 25.56 17.48 31.83
CA ASN A 185 25.25 18.70 31.09
C ASN A 185 24.70 18.40 29.68
N TYR A 186 25.20 17.35 29.01
CA TYR A 186 24.67 16.89 27.72
C TYR A 186 23.27 16.28 27.85
N LYS A 187 23.02 15.46 28.89
CA LYS A 187 21.68 14.93 29.19
C LYS A 187 20.68 16.06 29.44
N GLU A 188 21.08 17.07 30.21
CA GLU A 188 20.23 18.22 30.53
C GLU A 188 20.01 19.13 29.32
N ALA A 189 21.04 19.42 28.53
CA ALA A 189 20.89 20.11 27.24
C ALA A 189 19.99 19.33 26.27
N LYS A 190 20.04 17.98 26.28
CA LYS A 190 19.14 17.13 25.50
C LYS A 190 17.71 17.12 26.05
N ARG A 191 17.51 17.20 27.37
CA ARG A 191 16.19 17.36 28.00
C ARG A 191 15.56 18.69 27.55
N ILE A 192 16.29 19.80 27.71
CA ILE A 192 15.86 21.13 27.29
C ILE A 192 15.63 21.19 25.78
N HIS A 193 16.46 20.54 24.96
CA HIS A 193 16.26 20.46 23.51
C HIS A 193 14.99 19.69 23.14
N ASN A 194 14.70 18.57 23.82
CA ASN A 194 13.45 17.82 23.62
C ASN A 194 12.22 18.64 24.06
N GLU A 195 12.32 19.38 25.16
CA GLU A 195 11.26 20.28 25.64
C GLU A 195 11.02 21.44 24.65
N MET A 196 12.09 22.05 24.13
CA MET A 196 12.01 23.06 23.06
C MET A 196 11.47 22.51 21.74
N LEU A 197 11.72 21.23 21.42
CA LEU A 197 11.10 20.56 20.28
C LEU A 197 9.60 20.31 20.52
N GLN A 198 9.19 19.91 21.71
CA GLN A 198 7.78 19.77 22.06
C GLN A 198 7.06 21.13 22.08
N GLU A 199 7.68 22.20 22.57
CA GLU A 199 7.17 23.56 22.46
C GLU A 199 7.05 24.01 20.99
N LEU A 200 8.05 23.68 20.15
CA LEU A 200 7.99 23.97 18.70
C LEU A 200 6.88 23.18 17.99
N ASP A 201 6.73 21.89 18.27
CA ASP A 201 5.66 21.04 17.71
C ASP A 201 4.27 21.54 18.16
N ASN A 202 4.13 21.94 19.43
CA ASN A 202 2.90 22.54 19.96
C ASN A 202 2.60 23.90 19.31
N LEU A 203 3.62 24.75 19.12
CA LEU A 203 3.47 26.04 18.43
C LEU A 203 3.17 25.87 16.93
N GLN A 204 3.72 24.85 16.28
CA GLN A 204 3.44 24.51 14.88
C GLN A 204 2.03 23.91 14.73
N ALA A 205 1.57 23.10 15.69
CA ALA A 205 0.19 22.64 15.75
C ALA A 205 -0.79 23.82 15.92
N LEU A 206 -0.48 24.75 16.83
CA LEU A 206 -1.23 25.99 17.03
C LEU A 206 -1.20 26.89 15.78
N GLU A 207 -0.07 27.00 15.07
CA GLU A 207 0.01 27.72 13.79
C GLU A 207 -0.89 27.05 12.74
N ILE A 208 -0.91 25.72 12.65
CA ILE A 208 -1.78 24.97 11.76
C ILE A 208 -3.26 25.20 12.10
N GLU A 209 -3.64 25.26 13.38
CA GLU A 209 -5.00 25.57 13.81
C GLU A 209 -5.38 27.02 13.54
N ILE A 210 -4.52 27.99 13.88
CA ILE A 210 -4.71 29.41 13.52
C ILE A 210 -4.78 29.59 12.00
N SER A 211 -4.05 28.78 11.21
CA SER A 211 -4.08 28.78 9.74
C SER A 211 -5.37 28.16 9.18
N LYS A 212 -5.95 27.14 9.84
CA LYS A 212 -7.29 26.62 9.54
C LYS A 212 -8.35 27.68 9.85
N TRP A 213 -8.36 28.25 11.06
CA TRP A 213 -9.30 29.29 11.47
C TRP A 213 -9.20 30.52 10.56
N ASN A 214 -7.99 30.93 10.16
CA ASN A 214 -7.79 32.01 9.19
C ASN A 214 -8.26 31.68 7.77
N LYS A 215 -8.39 30.41 7.38
CA LYS A 215 -9.00 29.99 6.11
C LYS A 215 -10.51 29.94 6.25
N GLU A 216 -11.02 29.28 7.29
CA GLU A 216 -12.44 29.19 7.63
C GLU A 216 -13.07 30.59 7.73
N VAL A 217 -12.49 31.51 8.51
CA VAL A 217 -12.97 32.91 8.60
C VAL A 217 -12.83 33.67 7.27
N LYS A 218 -11.82 33.38 6.43
CA LYS A 218 -11.72 33.99 5.09
C LYS A 218 -12.80 33.46 4.15
N ASP A 219 -13.04 32.16 4.18
CA ASP A 219 -14.04 31.49 3.36
C ASP A 219 -15.44 31.91 3.78
N GLU A 220 -15.74 31.96 5.09
CA GLU A 220 -16.94 32.60 5.66
C GLU A 220 -17.08 34.05 5.21
N ILE A 221 -16.02 34.86 5.24
CA ILE A 221 -16.05 36.24 4.72
C ILE A 221 -16.31 36.26 3.21
N THR A 222 -15.82 35.29 2.42
CA THR A 222 -16.17 35.21 0.99
C THR A 222 -17.61 34.77 0.76
N VAL A 223 -18.13 33.85 1.59
CA VAL A 223 -19.52 33.38 1.58
C VAL A 223 -20.45 34.51 1.99
N ALA A 224 -20.15 35.22 3.08
CA ALA A 224 -20.88 36.41 3.52
C ALA A 224 -20.86 37.52 2.46
N LYS A 225 -19.72 37.78 1.80
CA LYS A 225 -19.66 38.72 0.66
C LYS A 225 -20.49 38.26 -0.54
N ARG A 226 -20.53 36.95 -0.84
CA ARG A 226 -21.39 36.38 -1.90
C ARG A 226 -22.87 36.45 -1.53
N ILE A 227 -23.24 36.20 -0.27
CA ILE A 227 -24.60 36.34 0.24
C ILE A 227 -25.02 37.80 0.17
N VAL A 228 -24.26 38.74 0.75
CA VAL A 228 -24.55 40.18 0.66
C VAL A 228 -24.63 40.68 -0.79
N SER A 229 -23.78 40.16 -1.70
CA SER A 229 -23.85 40.49 -3.13
C SER A 229 -25.08 39.87 -3.84
N LYS A 230 -25.51 38.67 -3.43
CA LYS A 230 -26.73 38.02 -3.93
C LYS A 230 -27.95 38.75 -3.40
N ASP A 231 -28.02 39.04 -2.12
CA ASP A 231 -29.11 39.76 -1.45
C ASP A 231 -29.23 41.19 -1.99
N ALA A 232 -28.12 41.85 -2.35
CA ALA A 232 -28.14 43.13 -3.05
C ALA A 232 -28.78 43.01 -4.45
N GLN A 233 -28.37 42.02 -5.26
CA GLN A 233 -28.96 41.76 -6.58
C GLN A 233 -30.43 41.28 -6.50
N GLU A 234 -30.79 40.55 -5.45
CA GLU A 234 -32.14 40.03 -5.23
C GLU A 234 -33.07 41.14 -4.75
N LYS A 235 -32.58 42.05 -3.89
CA LYS A 235 -33.25 43.30 -3.53
C LYS A 235 -33.40 44.26 -4.71
N GLU A 236 -32.39 44.34 -5.58
CA GLU A 236 -32.46 45.12 -6.84
C GLU A 236 -33.53 44.55 -7.78
N LYS A 237 -33.55 43.22 -7.98
CA LYS A 237 -34.62 42.54 -8.73
C LYS A 237 -36.00 42.74 -8.10
N GLN A 238 -36.14 42.59 -6.79
CA GLN A 238 -37.40 42.86 -6.08
C GLN A 238 -37.83 44.33 -6.21
N ALA A 239 -36.89 45.28 -6.25
CA ALA A 239 -37.19 46.69 -6.50
C ALA A 239 -37.61 46.93 -7.97
N GLU A 240 -36.99 46.26 -8.94
CA GLU A 240 -37.44 46.28 -10.34
C GLU A 240 -38.81 45.62 -10.54
N GLU A 241 -39.04 44.46 -9.96
CA GLU A 241 -40.30 43.71 -10.03
C GLU A 241 -41.42 44.48 -9.35
N LYS A 242 -41.15 45.06 -8.17
CA LYS A 242 -42.07 46.02 -7.54
C LYS A 242 -42.32 47.21 -8.46
N ARG A 243 -41.30 47.83 -9.06
CA ARG A 243 -41.49 48.97 -9.99
C ARG A 243 -42.33 48.57 -11.22
N LYS A 244 -42.14 47.37 -11.76
CA LYS A 244 -42.95 46.80 -12.86
C LYS A 244 -44.39 46.56 -12.42
N MET A 245 -44.60 46.05 -11.20
CA MET A 245 -45.91 45.87 -10.59
C MET A 245 -46.61 47.20 -10.30
N ASP A 246 -45.91 48.19 -9.75
CA ASP A 246 -46.44 49.53 -9.46
C ASP A 246 -46.87 50.24 -10.77
N ILE A 247 -46.10 50.10 -11.85
CA ILE A 247 -46.47 50.57 -13.21
C ILE A 247 -47.68 49.79 -13.76
N PHE A 248 -47.71 48.47 -13.59
CA PHE A 248 -48.84 47.64 -14.03
C PHE A 248 -50.13 47.99 -13.27
N LEU A 249 -50.05 48.19 -11.96
CA LEU A 249 -51.16 48.62 -11.10
C LEU A 249 -51.64 50.02 -11.47
N PHE A 250 -50.73 50.96 -11.77
CA PHE A 250 -51.10 52.29 -12.26
C PHE A 250 -51.81 52.24 -13.63
N ASN A 251 -51.33 51.38 -14.54
CA ASN A 251 -52.01 51.18 -15.83
C ASN A 251 -53.38 50.49 -15.65
N LEU A 252 -53.51 49.56 -14.69
CA LEU A 252 -54.78 48.93 -14.35
C LEU A 252 -55.77 49.93 -13.71
N ASP A 253 -55.28 50.81 -12.83
CA ASP A 253 -56.05 51.91 -12.23
C ASP A 253 -56.51 52.92 -13.29
N GLN A 254 -55.68 53.23 -14.29
CA GLN A 254 -56.12 54.04 -15.44
C GLN A 254 -57.15 53.32 -16.33
N GLU A 255 -56.96 52.04 -16.64
CA GLU A 255 -57.95 51.25 -17.39
C GLU A 255 -59.27 51.15 -16.62
N VAL A 256 -59.24 50.85 -15.33
CA VAL A 256 -60.43 50.81 -14.46
C VAL A 256 -61.15 52.15 -14.47
N ARG A 257 -60.45 53.27 -14.23
CA ARG A 257 -61.07 54.61 -14.29
C ARG A 257 -61.64 54.93 -15.67
N ARG A 258 -60.99 54.51 -16.76
CA ARG A 258 -61.56 54.68 -18.11
C ARG A 258 -62.83 53.84 -18.28
N ARG A 259 -62.85 52.59 -17.78
CA ARG A 259 -64.06 51.74 -17.78
C ARG A 259 -65.16 52.27 -16.86
N GLU A 260 -64.83 52.89 -15.73
CA GLU A 260 -65.80 53.55 -14.85
C GLU A 260 -66.43 54.77 -15.53
N ILE A 261 -65.65 55.57 -16.27
CA ILE A 261 -66.15 56.69 -17.08
C ILE A 261 -66.98 56.17 -18.27
N GLU A 262 -66.52 55.13 -18.97
CA GLU A 262 -67.31 54.48 -20.04
C GLU A 262 -68.65 53.94 -19.51
N LEU A 263 -68.66 53.30 -18.33
CA LEU A 263 -69.87 52.81 -17.68
C LEU A 263 -70.79 53.95 -17.20
N ALA A 264 -70.24 55.06 -16.69
CA ALA A 264 -71.02 56.23 -16.33
C ALA A 264 -71.74 56.81 -17.56
N ASN A 265 -71.02 56.99 -18.66
CA ASN A 265 -71.58 57.48 -19.93
C ASN A 265 -72.62 56.51 -20.51
N ILE A 266 -72.41 55.20 -20.40
CA ILE A 266 -73.38 54.17 -20.85
C ILE A 266 -74.63 54.19 -19.97
N ASN A 267 -74.51 54.36 -18.65
CA ASN A 267 -75.66 54.47 -17.75
C ASN A 267 -76.46 55.76 -17.99
N GLU A 268 -75.79 56.87 -18.32
CA GLU A 268 -76.43 58.12 -18.75
C GLU A 268 -77.20 57.92 -20.06
N GLN A 269 -76.58 57.28 -21.07
CA GLN A 269 -77.25 56.92 -22.32
C GLN A 269 -78.43 55.96 -22.12
N ILE A 270 -78.34 55.00 -21.18
CA ILE A 270 -79.47 54.10 -20.85
C ILE A 270 -80.62 54.92 -20.25
N ALA A 271 -80.34 55.85 -19.33
CA ALA A 271 -81.37 56.73 -18.77
C ALA A 271 -82.02 57.63 -19.83
N GLU A 272 -81.26 58.15 -20.80
CA GLU A 272 -81.83 58.87 -21.96
C GLU A 272 -82.72 57.96 -22.83
N GLN A 273 -82.28 56.72 -23.10
CA GLN A 273 -83.08 55.77 -23.89
C GLN A 273 -84.34 55.31 -23.15
N ASP A 274 -84.29 55.10 -21.83
CA ASP A 274 -85.46 54.72 -21.04
C ASP A 274 -86.54 55.82 -21.06
N VAL A 275 -86.16 57.10 -20.98
CA VAL A 275 -87.09 58.24 -21.16
C VAL A 275 -87.70 58.24 -22.57
N ILE A 276 -86.89 58.01 -23.61
CA ILE A 276 -87.39 57.89 -25.00
C ILE A 276 -88.33 56.69 -25.14
N ILE A 277 -88.08 55.59 -24.42
CA ILE A 277 -88.96 54.41 -24.40
C ILE A 277 -90.27 54.71 -23.65
N GLU A 278 -90.26 55.48 -22.56
CA GLU A 278 -91.50 55.94 -21.91
C GLU A 278 -92.35 56.83 -22.82
N ASP A 279 -91.74 57.82 -23.50
CA ASP A 279 -92.44 58.69 -24.46
C ASP A 279 -92.96 57.91 -25.69
N LEU A 280 -92.20 56.94 -26.21
CA LEU A 280 -92.66 56.06 -27.28
C LEU A 280 -93.81 55.15 -26.83
N ASN A 281 -93.74 54.57 -25.63
CA ASN A 281 -94.83 53.76 -25.07
C ASN A 281 -96.09 54.59 -24.85
N ARG A 282 -95.95 55.85 -24.44
CA ARG A 282 -97.05 56.82 -24.31
C ARG A 282 -97.69 57.12 -25.67
N SER A 283 -96.89 57.45 -26.68
CA SER A 283 -97.38 57.66 -28.05
C SER A 283 -98.04 56.40 -28.64
N LEU A 284 -97.56 55.21 -28.30
CA LEU A 284 -98.17 53.93 -28.70
C LEU A 284 -99.49 53.68 -27.96
N ALA A 285 -99.61 54.07 -26.69
CA ALA A 285 -100.87 54.02 -25.95
C ALA A 285 -101.92 54.99 -26.53
N ASP A 286 -101.51 56.22 -26.86
CA ASP A 286 -102.37 57.21 -27.51
C ASP A 286 -102.83 56.72 -28.90
N ALA A 287 -101.90 56.19 -29.72
CA ALA A 287 -102.23 55.60 -31.03
C ALA A 287 -103.13 54.35 -30.93
N ASN A 288 -103.03 53.55 -29.87
CA ASN A 288 -103.96 52.45 -29.61
C ASN A 288 -105.36 52.97 -29.24
N SER A 289 -105.46 54.06 -28.47
CA SER A 289 -106.74 54.74 -28.20
C SER A 289 -107.39 55.23 -29.51
N ASP A 290 -106.62 55.85 -30.40
CA ASP A 290 -107.11 56.27 -31.72
C ASP A 290 -107.54 55.10 -32.60
N LEU A 291 -106.84 53.96 -32.55
CA LEU A 291 -107.26 52.72 -33.21
C LEU A 291 -108.56 52.14 -32.63
N GLU A 292 -108.79 52.23 -31.31
CA GLU A 292 -110.09 51.87 -30.72
C GLU A 292 -111.21 52.82 -31.15
N ILE A 293 -110.94 54.13 -31.23
CA ILE A 293 -111.88 55.13 -31.77
C ILE A 293 -112.24 54.78 -33.22
N LEU A 294 -111.25 54.59 -34.10
CA LEU A 294 -111.46 54.20 -35.50
C LEU A 294 -112.19 52.85 -35.63
N GLN A 295 -111.91 51.87 -34.77
CA GLN A 295 -112.64 50.60 -34.77
C GLN A 295 -114.10 50.80 -34.35
N ASN A 296 -114.39 51.73 -33.44
CA ASN A 296 -115.74 52.08 -33.03
C ASN A 296 -116.49 52.89 -34.11
N GLU A 297 -115.81 53.78 -34.83
CA GLU A 297 -116.38 54.44 -36.02
C GLU A 297 -116.67 53.43 -37.15
N HIS A 298 -115.77 52.50 -37.41
CA HIS A 298 -115.97 51.41 -38.37
C HIS A 298 -117.19 50.54 -37.99
N LYS A 299 -117.41 50.25 -36.70
CA LYS A 299 -118.64 49.60 -36.21
C LYS A 299 -119.90 50.44 -36.51
N ARG A 300 -119.86 51.76 -36.27
CA ARG A 300 -120.98 52.68 -36.56
C ARG A 300 -121.25 52.80 -38.06
N LEU A 301 -120.22 52.82 -38.90
CA LEU A 301 -120.34 52.80 -40.34
C LEU A 301 -120.97 51.49 -40.83
N PHE A 302 -120.54 50.34 -40.31
CA PHE A 302 -121.16 49.03 -40.60
C PHE A 302 -122.63 48.95 -40.14
N GLN A 303 -122.98 49.58 -39.03
CA GLN A 303 -124.36 49.71 -38.56
C GLN A 303 -125.22 50.49 -39.59
N SER A 304 -124.75 51.67 -40.01
CA SER A 304 -125.43 52.49 -41.02
C SER A 304 -125.51 51.79 -42.39
N TRP A 305 -124.45 51.10 -42.80
CA TRP A 305 -124.45 50.32 -44.06
C TRP A 305 -125.44 49.15 -44.00
N ARG A 306 -125.61 48.51 -42.84
CA ARG A 306 -126.66 47.50 -42.60
C ARG A 306 -128.06 48.12 -42.66
N GLU A 307 -128.26 49.33 -42.17
CA GLU A 307 -129.54 50.06 -42.30
C GLU A 307 -129.85 50.40 -43.77
N VAL A 308 -128.84 50.81 -44.56
CA VAL A 308 -128.97 50.99 -46.01
C VAL A 308 -129.33 49.67 -46.71
N ILE A 309 -128.72 48.54 -46.33
CA ILE A 309 -129.10 47.21 -46.84
C ILE A 309 -130.56 46.88 -46.48
N VAL A 310 -131.02 47.17 -45.26
CA VAL A 310 -132.43 46.98 -44.88
C VAL A 310 -133.36 47.82 -45.77
N ALA A 311 -133.04 49.09 -46.01
CA ALA A 311 -133.78 49.96 -46.92
C ALA A 311 -133.79 49.44 -48.38
N ILE A 312 -132.69 48.82 -48.85
CA ILE A 312 -132.63 48.12 -50.13
C ILE A 312 -133.58 46.92 -50.12
N THR A 313 -133.56 46.05 -49.09
CA THR A 313 -134.48 44.89 -49.02
C THR A 313 -135.96 45.31 -48.92
N GLN A 314 -136.27 46.50 -48.39
CA GLN A 314 -137.61 47.07 -48.41
C GLN A 314 -138.00 47.61 -49.79
N ARG A 315 -137.07 48.21 -50.54
CA ARG A 315 -137.27 48.51 -51.98
C ARG A 315 -137.46 47.22 -52.79
N ASP A 316 -136.68 46.17 -52.53
CA ASP A 316 -136.84 44.87 -53.19
C ASP A 316 -138.19 44.22 -52.87
N LYS A 317 -138.73 44.38 -51.66
CA LYS A 317 -140.11 43.93 -51.33
C LYS A 317 -141.21 44.70 -52.08
N VAL A 318 -140.95 45.94 -52.52
CA VAL A 318 -141.84 46.68 -53.43
C VAL A 318 -141.62 46.18 -54.87
N LEU A 319 -140.36 45.97 -55.27
CA LEU A 319 -139.98 45.41 -56.55
C LEU A 319 -140.56 44.01 -56.78
N THR A 320 -140.62 43.14 -55.75
CA THR A 320 -141.25 41.81 -55.86
C THR A 320 -142.75 41.91 -56.04
N LYS A 321 -143.44 42.84 -55.37
CA LYS A 321 -144.89 43.07 -55.61
C LYS A 321 -145.15 43.52 -57.06
N SER A 322 -144.32 44.42 -57.59
CA SER A 322 -144.38 44.81 -59.00
C SER A 322 -144.03 43.64 -59.95
N LYS A 323 -143.09 42.77 -59.57
CA LYS A 323 -142.79 41.53 -60.30
C LYS A 323 -143.92 40.50 -60.22
N ASP A 324 -144.72 40.46 -59.15
CA ASP A 324 -145.90 39.58 -59.03
C ASP A 324 -147.04 40.05 -59.95
N GLU A 325 -147.19 41.35 -60.14
CA GLU A 325 -148.09 41.93 -61.16
C GLU A 325 -147.58 41.60 -62.57
N LEU A 326 -146.29 41.82 -62.85
CA LEU A 326 -145.63 41.41 -64.10
C LEU A 326 -145.67 39.88 -64.33
N HIS A 327 -145.77 39.08 -63.27
CA HIS A 327 -145.88 37.63 -63.36
C HIS A 327 -147.27 37.14 -63.79
N LYS A 328 -148.34 37.92 -63.57
CA LYS A 328 -149.67 37.64 -64.14
C LYS A 328 -149.64 37.76 -65.65
N GLU A 329 -149.06 38.85 -66.18
CA GLU A 329 -148.81 39.03 -67.61
C GLU A 329 -147.89 37.93 -68.18
N HIS A 330 -146.80 37.60 -67.49
CA HIS A 330 -145.92 36.49 -67.90
C HIS A 330 -146.59 35.11 -67.84
N GLN A 331 -147.65 34.89 -67.07
CA GLN A 331 -148.41 33.62 -67.11
C GLN A 331 -149.21 33.51 -68.42
N ILE A 332 -149.82 34.61 -68.89
CA ILE A 332 -150.46 34.67 -70.21
C ILE A 332 -149.41 34.39 -71.32
N GLN A 333 -148.24 35.03 -71.23
CA GLN A 333 -147.14 34.83 -72.18
C GLN A 333 -146.55 33.41 -72.15
N LYS A 334 -146.48 32.75 -70.98
CA LYS A 334 -145.98 31.37 -70.85
C LYS A 334 -146.86 30.33 -71.54
N VAL A 335 -148.18 30.55 -71.65
CA VAL A 335 -149.08 29.65 -72.39
C VAL A 335 -148.74 29.63 -73.89
N LEU A 336 -148.39 30.79 -74.47
CA LEU A 336 -147.91 30.88 -75.85
C LEU A 336 -146.53 30.22 -76.02
N GLN A 337 -145.60 30.48 -75.11
CA GLN A 337 -144.23 29.94 -75.17
C GLN A 337 -144.18 28.40 -75.05
N ALA A 338 -145.03 27.80 -74.20
CA ALA A 338 -145.03 26.36 -73.93
C ALA A 338 -145.36 25.47 -75.16
N ASN A 339 -145.99 26.03 -76.19
CA ASN A 339 -146.23 25.34 -77.46
C ASN A 339 -144.98 25.28 -78.35
N ILE A 340 -144.02 26.20 -78.18
CA ILE A 340 -142.80 26.30 -78.99
C ILE A 340 -141.73 25.33 -78.49
N ASP A 341 -141.48 25.28 -77.17
CA ASP A 341 -140.33 24.55 -76.61
C ASP A 341 -140.46 23.01 -76.61
N LYS A 342 -141.64 22.45 -76.91
CA LYS A 342 -141.84 21.00 -77.02
C LYS A 342 -141.05 20.35 -78.16
N THR A 343 -140.85 21.05 -79.28
CA THR A 343 -140.13 20.53 -80.45
C THR A 343 -138.61 20.50 -80.25
N ARG A 344 -138.08 21.28 -79.30
CA ARG A 344 -136.64 21.57 -79.15
C ARG A 344 -135.87 20.59 -78.26
N LYS A 345 -136.56 19.84 -77.39
CA LYS A 345 -135.93 19.05 -76.30
C LYS A 345 -135.54 17.61 -76.65
N ALA A 346 -135.78 17.14 -77.88
CA ALA A 346 -135.37 15.80 -78.30
C ALA A 346 -133.84 15.68 -78.51
N THR A 347 -133.23 16.71 -79.11
CA THR A 347 -131.91 16.64 -79.77
C THR A 347 -130.68 16.70 -78.86
N ILE A 348 -130.84 16.95 -77.55
CA ILE A 348 -129.71 17.36 -76.68
C ILE A 348 -129.05 16.18 -75.94
N ARG A 349 -129.79 15.10 -75.66
CA ARG A 349 -129.35 14.02 -74.74
C ARG A 349 -128.20 13.13 -75.24
N GLU A 350 -127.83 13.24 -76.51
CA GLU A 350 -126.93 12.29 -77.18
C GLU A 350 -125.43 12.61 -76.99
N LYS A 351 -125.08 13.82 -76.52
CA LYS A 351 -123.67 14.26 -76.41
C LYS A 351 -122.95 13.89 -75.11
N GLU A 352 -123.66 13.78 -73.98
CA GLU A 352 -123.05 13.75 -72.63
C GLU A 352 -122.32 12.44 -72.27
N THR A 353 -122.30 11.46 -73.18
CA THR A 353 -121.66 10.15 -73.01
C THR A 353 -120.19 10.13 -73.44
N PHE A 354 -119.76 11.07 -74.30
CA PHE A 354 -118.45 11.05 -74.96
C PHE A 354 -117.28 11.45 -74.03
N ASP A 355 -117.44 12.55 -73.29
CA ASP A 355 -116.30 13.24 -72.64
C ASP A 355 -115.60 12.45 -71.53
N LYS A 356 -116.30 11.47 -70.93
CA LYS A 356 -115.83 10.74 -69.74
C LYS A 356 -114.63 9.82 -69.99
N MET A 357 -114.42 9.36 -71.21
CA MET A 357 -113.33 8.42 -71.55
C MET A 357 -111.96 9.12 -71.72
N SER A 358 -111.94 10.43 -71.96
CA SER A 358 -110.69 11.15 -72.30
C SER A 358 -109.72 11.26 -71.12
N ASN A 359 -110.25 11.50 -69.92
CA ASN A 359 -109.44 11.95 -68.77
C ASN A 359 -108.52 10.87 -68.16
N LEU A 360 -108.84 9.58 -68.32
CA LEU A 360 -108.01 8.50 -67.76
C LEU A 360 -106.66 8.34 -68.46
N LYS A 361 -106.59 8.66 -69.76
CA LYS A 361 -105.38 8.47 -70.58
C LYS A 361 -104.21 9.32 -70.11
N ASN A 362 -104.48 10.55 -69.67
CA ASN A 362 -103.44 11.57 -69.45
C ASN A 362 -102.67 11.39 -68.14
N ARG A 363 -103.13 10.55 -67.21
CA ARG A 363 -102.46 10.35 -65.92
C ARG A 363 -101.22 9.45 -66.02
N ILE A 364 -101.32 8.33 -66.75
CA ILE A 364 -100.28 7.29 -66.81
C ILE A 364 -99.00 7.77 -67.49
N VAL A 365 -99.09 8.76 -68.39
CA VAL A 365 -97.95 9.30 -69.14
C VAL A 365 -96.95 10.03 -68.24
N ASN A 366 -97.43 10.71 -67.19
CA ASN A 366 -96.59 11.56 -66.34
C ASN A 366 -95.69 10.74 -65.40
N ASP A 367 -96.17 9.60 -64.91
CA ASP A 367 -95.46 8.78 -63.92
C ASP A 367 -94.20 8.13 -64.52
N LEU A 368 -94.22 7.80 -65.82
CA LEU A 368 -93.05 7.26 -66.54
C LEU A 368 -91.90 8.27 -66.69
N MET A 369 -92.23 9.54 -66.96
CA MET A 369 -91.24 10.62 -67.19
C MET A 369 -90.49 11.05 -65.92
N ALA A 370 -90.84 10.54 -64.75
CA ALA A 370 -90.06 10.75 -63.53
C ALA A 370 -88.89 9.76 -63.45
N LEU A 371 -89.17 8.47 -63.68
CA LEU A 371 -88.26 7.36 -63.40
C LEU A 371 -87.01 7.33 -64.30
N GLU A 372 -87.10 7.85 -65.53
CA GLU A 372 -85.95 7.96 -66.43
C GLU A 372 -84.84 8.88 -65.90
N ARG A 373 -85.18 9.96 -65.17
CA ARG A 373 -84.19 10.98 -64.75
C ARG A 373 -83.32 10.54 -63.58
N ASP A 374 -83.84 9.71 -62.70
CA ASP A 374 -83.08 9.20 -61.56
C ASP A 374 -82.04 8.17 -62.03
N PHE A 375 -82.32 7.42 -63.09
CA PHE A 375 -81.40 6.44 -63.67
C PHE A 375 -80.15 7.07 -64.30
N GLU A 376 -80.28 8.18 -65.03
CA GLU A 376 -79.12 8.89 -65.60
C GLU A 376 -78.15 9.37 -64.51
N ARG A 377 -78.70 9.83 -63.37
CA ARG A 377 -77.94 10.44 -62.28
C ARG A 377 -77.02 9.48 -61.51
N ASP A 378 -77.38 8.20 -61.45
CA ASP A 378 -76.56 7.17 -60.79
C ASP A 378 -75.50 6.57 -61.73
N SER A 379 -75.74 6.59 -63.05
CA SER A 379 -74.72 6.25 -64.06
C SER A 379 -73.52 7.19 -63.95
N ASP A 380 -73.80 8.49 -63.85
CA ASP A 380 -72.83 9.59 -63.81
C ASP A 380 -71.91 9.59 -62.57
N GLN A 381 -72.31 8.89 -61.51
CA GLN A 381 -71.52 8.74 -60.28
C GLN A 381 -70.54 7.57 -60.36
N ASN A 382 -70.95 6.43 -60.95
CA ASN A 382 -70.09 5.26 -61.10
C ASN A 382 -68.86 5.53 -61.97
N GLN A 383 -69.01 6.31 -63.06
CA GLN A 383 -67.91 6.62 -63.97
C GLN A 383 -66.77 7.39 -63.27
N LYS A 384 -67.10 8.34 -62.38
CA LYS A 384 -66.13 9.15 -61.63
C LYS A 384 -65.34 8.35 -60.59
N VAL A 385 -65.85 7.20 -60.15
CA VAL A 385 -65.14 6.28 -59.23
C VAL A 385 -64.11 5.44 -59.98
N LEU A 386 -64.38 5.06 -61.22
CA LEU A 386 -63.43 4.31 -62.06
C LEU A 386 -62.18 5.15 -62.40
N GLU A 387 -62.37 6.42 -62.76
CA GLU A 387 -61.28 7.37 -63.04
C GLU A 387 -60.32 7.54 -61.84
N GLN A 388 -60.83 7.48 -60.61
CA GLN A 388 -60.02 7.56 -59.40
C GLN A 388 -59.18 6.29 -59.17
N ILE A 389 -59.70 5.11 -59.54
CA ILE A 389 -58.98 3.83 -59.39
C ILE A 389 -57.79 3.76 -60.36
N GLU A 390 -57.95 4.23 -61.60
CA GLU A 390 -56.85 4.30 -62.57
C GLU A 390 -55.73 5.25 -62.09
N ALA A 391 -56.09 6.39 -61.49
CA ALA A 391 -55.12 7.34 -60.94
C ALA A 391 -54.27 6.74 -59.80
N PHE A 392 -54.83 5.89 -58.94
CA PHE A 392 -54.07 5.22 -57.89
C PHE A 392 -53.11 4.14 -58.43
N ASN A 393 -53.49 3.42 -59.48
CA ASN A 393 -52.62 2.40 -60.10
C ASN A 393 -51.34 3.02 -60.69
N ALA A 394 -51.47 4.13 -61.42
CA ALA A 394 -50.32 4.86 -61.98
C ALA A 394 -49.37 5.41 -60.90
N LEU A 395 -49.90 5.75 -59.72
CA LEU A 395 -49.11 6.27 -58.59
C LEU A 395 -48.34 5.14 -57.89
N LEU A 396 -48.95 3.95 -57.75
CA LEU A 396 -48.29 2.74 -57.26
C LEU A 396 -47.11 2.31 -58.15
N GLU A 397 -47.31 2.22 -59.46
CA GLU A 397 -46.29 1.78 -60.41
C GLU A 397 -45.02 2.63 -60.32
N LYS A 398 -45.17 3.96 -60.21
CA LYS A 398 -44.06 4.89 -59.98
C LYS A 398 -43.32 4.64 -58.66
N THR A 399 -44.03 4.45 -57.54
CA THR A 399 -43.36 4.19 -56.24
C THR A 399 -42.56 2.89 -56.25
N ASP A 400 -42.97 1.93 -57.09
CA ASP A 400 -42.30 0.66 -57.28
C ASP A 400 -41.04 0.80 -58.15
N GLU A 401 -40.92 1.84 -59.00
CA GLU A 401 -39.69 2.21 -59.71
C GLU A 401 -38.70 2.93 -58.78
N ASP A 402 -39.15 3.92 -58.02
CA ASP A 402 -38.34 4.65 -57.04
C ASP A 402 -37.67 3.69 -56.03
N PHE A 403 -38.40 2.66 -55.58
CA PHE A 403 -37.87 1.62 -54.67
C PHE A 403 -36.79 0.74 -55.33
N LYS A 404 -36.93 0.44 -56.63
CA LYS A 404 -35.91 -0.32 -57.40
C LYS A 404 -34.63 0.51 -57.55
N GLN A 405 -34.73 1.82 -57.79
CA GLN A 405 -33.57 2.71 -57.87
C GLN A 405 -32.83 2.79 -56.53
N ALA A 406 -33.52 3.10 -55.43
CA ALA A 406 -32.91 3.19 -54.10
C ALA A 406 -32.17 1.90 -53.67
N ARG A 407 -32.73 0.73 -54.03
CA ARG A 407 -32.09 -0.57 -53.80
C ARG A 407 -30.80 -0.75 -54.60
N SER A 408 -30.71 -0.19 -55.82
CA SER A 408 -29.49 -0.24 -56.64
C SER A 408 -28.37 0.64 -56.07
N GLU A 409 -28.71 1.84 -55.59
CA GLU A 409 -27.77 2.79 -54.98
C GLU A 409 -27.18 2.23 -53.67
N GLY A 410 -28.01 1.61 -52.84
CA GLY A 410 -27.56 0.91 -51.62
C GLY A 410 -26.51 -0.18 -51.90
N LEU A 411 -26.67 -0.91 -53.01
CA LEU A 411 -25.71 -1.95 -53.43
C LEU A 411 -24.35 -1.33 -53.85
N VAL A 412 -24.34 -0.14 -54.44
CA VAL A 412 -23.10 0.60 -54.78
C VAL A 412 -22.39 1.06 -53.50
N VAL A 413 -23.13 1.61 -52.54
CA VAL A 413 -22.59 2.06 -51.24
C VAL A 413 -22.00 0.88 -50.44
N GLU A 414 -22.67 -0.28 -50.42
CA GLU A 414 -22.15 -1.49 -49.77
C GLU A 414 -20.81 -1.94 -50.38
N ASN A 415 -20.69 -1.84 -51.71
CA ASN A 415 -19.46 -2.18 -52.44
C ASN A 415 -18.32 -1.14 -52.26
N HIS A 416 -18.63 0.12 -51.94
CA HIS A 416 -17.64 1.07 -51.44
C HIS A 416 -17.21 0.76 -50.00
N LEU A 417 -18.14 0.41 -49.11
CA LEU A 417 -17.85 0.01 -47.72
C LEU A 417 -16.93 -1.22 -47.65
N LYS A 418 -17.16 -2.24 -48.49
CA LYS A 418 -16.27 -3.41 -48.62
C LYS A 418 -14.86 -3.01 -49.07
N ARG A 419 -14.74 -2.06 -50.00
CA ARG A 419 -13.46 -1.57 -50.53
C ARG A 419 -12.66 -0.79 -49.48
N LEU A 420 -13.33 0.06 -48.69
CA LEU A 420 -12.75 0.82 -47.58
C LEU A 420 -12.26 -0.10 -46.45
N ARG A 421 -13.01 -1.16 -46.08
CA ARG A 421 -12.56 -2.16 -45.10
C ARG A 421 -11.24 -2.82 -45.52
N LEU A 422 -11.12 -3.22 -46.79
CA LEU A 422 -9.89 -3.81 -47.34
C LEU A 422 -8.69 -2.84 -47.33
N GLN A 423 -8.95 -1.54 -47.45
CA GLN A 423 -7.93 -0.49 -47.34
C GLN A 423 -7.47 -0.27 -45.89
N ILE A 424 -8.40 -0.30 -44.92
CA ILE A 424 -8.09 -0.24 -43.48
C ILE A 424 -7.25 -1.46 -43.06
N GLU A 425 -7.58 -2.66 -43.54
CA GLU A 425 -6.77 -3.86 -43.27
C GLU A 425 -5.34 -3.74 -43.82
N ARG A 426 -5.15 -3.14 -45.00
CA ARG A 426 -3.81 -2.86 -45.55
C ARG A 426 -3.04 -1.85 -44.69
N GLN A 427 -3.67 -0.77 -44.26
CA GLN A 427 -3.05 0.23 -43.39
C GLN A 427 -2.70 -0.35 -42.00
N ASN A 428 -3.56 -1.22 -41.43
CA ASN A 428 -3.25 -1.91 -40.18
C ASN A 428 -2.05 -2.86 -40.31
N ARG A 429 -1.91 -3.58 -41.44
CA ARG A 429 -0.70 -4.40 -41.69
C ARG A 429 0.57 -3.54 -41.81
N GLN A 430 0.50 -2.39 -42.49
CA GLN A 430 1.61 -1.44 -42.56
C GLN A 430 1.94 -0.84 -41.18
N LYS A 431 0.93 -0.57 -40.34
CA LYS A 431 1.11 -0.16 -38.95
C LYS A 431 1.88 -1.21 -38.15
N TYR A 432 1.48 -2.48 -38.21
CA TYR A 432 2.18 -3.55 -37.48
C TYR A 432 3.64 -3.69 -37.91
N THR A 433 3.96 -3.62 -39.21
CA THR A 433 5.36 -3.65 -39.67
C THR A 433 6.19 -2.45 -39.21
N LEU A 434 5.56 -1.29 -38.97
CA LEU A 434 6.23 -0.11 -38.39
C LEU A 434 6.38 -0.24 -36.87
N GLU A 435 5.41 -0.83 -36.16
CA GLU A 435 5.52 -1.12 -34.72
C GLU A 435 6.63 -2.15 -34.45
N GLU A 436 6.79 -3.15 -35.32
CA GLU A 436 7.85 -4.16 -35.23
C GLU A 436 9.25 -3.53 -35.49
N GLN A 437 9.39 -2.65 -36.48
CA GLN A 437 10.61 -1.85 -36.69
C GLN A 437 10.92 -0.89 -35.53
N ILE A 438 9.89 -0.35 -34.86
CA ILE A 438 10.07 0.48 -33.66
C ILE A 438 10.55 -0.35 -32.47
N LEU A 439 10.12 -1.61 -32.34
CA LEU A 439 10.61 -2.54 -31.32
C LEU A 439 12.07 -2.96 -31.58
N GLU A 440 12.44 -3.19 -32.84
CA GLU A 440 13.81 -3.48 -33.26
C GLU A 440 14.75 -2.30 -32.94
N LEU A 441 14.35 -1.07 -33.26
CA LEU A 441 15.08 0.15 -32.88
C LEU A 441 15.14 0.39 -31.36
N LEU A 442 14.11 -0.01 -30.61
CA LEU A 442 14.12 0.02 -29.14
C LEU A 442 15.11 -0.99 -28.55
N GLN A 443 15.23 -2.18 -29.15
CA GLN A 443 16.17 -3.21 -28.74
C GLN A 443 17.63 -2.77 -28.99
N ASP A 444 17.92 -2.17 -30.15
CA ASP A 444 19.19 -1.49 -30.40
C ASP A 444 19.46 -0.39 -29.37
N GLN A 445 18.47 0.45 -29.06
CA GLN A 445 18.61 1.53 -28.07
C GLN A 445 18.85 1.04 -26.63
N ILE A 446 18.42 -0.17 -26.28
CA ILE A 446 18.71 -0.82 -25.00
C ILE A 446 20.16 -1.31 -24.92
N SER A 447 20.78 -1.71 -26.04
CA SER A 447 22.19 -2.15 -26.08
C SER A 447 23.23 -1.02 -25.89
N SER A 448 22.82 0.25 -26.01
CA SER A 448 23.71 1.43 -26.02
C SER A 448 23.84 2.09 -24.63
N ASP A 449 24.21 1.29 -23.63
CA ASP A 449 23.98 1.66 -22.24
C ASP A 449 25.00 2.68 -21.65
N LYS A 450 24.64 3.29 -20.50
CA LYS A 450 25.18 4.53 -19.87
C LYS A 450 24.86 5.83 -20.61
N ALA A 451 24.99 5.89 -21.93
CA ALA A 451 24.45 7.02 -22.69
C ALA A 451 22.91 6.99 -22.67
N SER A 452 22.32 5.79 -22.67
CA SER A 452 20.89 5.57 -22.50
C SER A 452 20.39 6.09 -21.14
N ASP A 453 21.02 5.74 -20.02
CA ASP A 453 20.58 6.14 -18.67
C ASP A 453 20.47 7.66 -18.46
N TYR A 454 21.51 8.43 -18.82
CA TYR A 454 21.44 9.89 -18.69
C TYR A 454 20.37 10.48 -19.61
N ARG A 455 20.25 9.96 -20.84
CA ARG A 455 19.17 10.32 -21.76
C ARG A 455 17.80 9.88 -21.26
N ALA A 456 17.68 8.77 -20.51
CA ALA A 456 16.44 8.26 -19.95
C ALA A 456 16.00 9.07 -18.72
N LYS A 457 16.93 9.54 -17.89
CA LYS A 457 16.65 10.53 -16.85
C LYS A 457 16.22 11.86 -17.48
N LEU A 458 16.96 12.37 -18.45
CA LEU A 458 16.60 13.59 -19.19
C LEU A 458 15.27 13.42 -19.95
N LEU A 459 14.96 12.23 -20.47
CA LEU A 459 13.70 11.89 -21.13
C LEU A 459 12.56 11.81 -20.11
N ARG A 460 12.75 11.25 -18.91
CA ARG A 460 11.75 11.28 -17.84
C ARG A 460 11.49 12.72 -17.36
N GLU A 461 12.52 13.54 -17.21
CA GLU A 461 12.39 14.96 -16.83
C GLU A 461 11.73 15.79 -17.94
N THR A 462 12.11 15.60 -19.21
CA THR A 462 11.48 16.28 -20.34
C THR A 462 10.09 15.74 -20.64
N GLN A 463 9.78 14.48 -20.40
CA GLN A 463 8.43 13.90 -20.50
C GLN A 463 7.54 14.32 -19.33
N ALA A 464 8.08 14.50 -18.12
CA ALA A 464 7.36 15.12 -17.01
C ALA A 464 7.04 16.59 -17.30
N LYS A 465 8.03 17.36 -17.79
CA LYS A 465 7.83 18.73 -18.28
C LYS A 465 6.84 18.77 -19.46
N ARG A 466 6.90 17.80 -20.39
CA ARG A 466 5.98 17.70 -21.53
C ARG A 466 4.57 17.36 -21.07
N ARG A 467 4.39 16.43 -20.12
CA ARG A 467 3.08 16.14 -19.49
C ARG A 467 2.53 17.35 -18.73
N GLN A 468 3.37 18.08 -18.00
CA GLN A 468 2.95 19.33 -17.36
C GLN A 468 2.57 20.39 -18.39
N LEU A 469 3.30 20.48 -19.52
CA LEU A 469 2.95 21.37 -20.63
C LEU A 469 1.72 20.89 -21.43
N GLU A 470 1.45 19.59 -21.54
CA GLU A 470 0.24 19.00 -22.12
C GLU A 470 -0.98 19.28 -21.22
N ILE A 471 -0.82 19.16 -19.89
CA ILE A 471 -1.84 19.53 -18.90
C ILE A 471 -2.08 21.05 -18.91
N ASN A 472 -1.01 21.85 -18.93
CA ASN A 472 -1.13 23.31 -19.02
C ASN A 472 -1.75 23.73 -20.36
N LEU A 473 -1.36 23.10 -21.47
CA LEU A 473 -1.94 23.33 -22.79
C LEU A 473 -3.43 22.97 -22.78
N SER A 474 -3.80 21.77 -22.34
CA SER A 474 -5.19 21.33 -22.22
C SER A 474 -6.02 22.25 -21.29
N ASN A 475 -5.42 22.77 -20.22
CA ASN A 475 -6.05 23.79 -19.37
C ASN A 475 -6.23 25.13 -20.12
N THR A 476 -5.23 25.60 -20.88
CA THR A 476 -5.36 26.81 -21.70
C THR A 476 -6.28 26.63 -22.91
N GLU A 477 -6.37 25.43 -23.49
CA GLU A 477 -7.32 25.05 -24.53
C GLU A 477 -8.73 24.96 -23.98
N GLY A 478 -8.91 24.46 -22.75
CA GLY A 478 -10.18 24.49 -22.03
C GLY A 478 -10.62 25.91 -21.67
N GLN A 479 -9.69 26.77 -21.22
CA GLN A 479 -9.94 28.20 -20.99
C GLN A 479 -10.25 28.94 -22.30
N LEU A 480 -9.53 28.63 -23.38
CA LEU A 480 -9.77 29.19 -24.72
C LEU A 480 -11.10 28.70 -25.29
N ALA A 481 -11.47 27.44 -25.10
CA ALA A 481 -12.76 26.89 -25.51
C ALA A 481 -13.91 27.53 -24.70
N MET A 482 -13.71 27.78 -23.40
CA MET A 482 -14.68 28.53 -22.59
C MET A 482 -14.80 29.98 -23.06
N ALA A 483 -13.68 30.66 -23.33
CA ALA A 483 -13.65 32.02 -23.84
C ALA A 483 -14.24 32.14 -25.26
N LEU A 484 -14.03 31.15 -26.13
CA LEU A 484 -14.64 31.05 -27.46
C LEU A 484 -16.14 30.76 -27.36
N LEU A 485 -16.55 29.87 -26.47
CA LEU A 485 -17.96 29.58 -26.19
C LEU A 485 -18.67 30.84 -25.68
N ASP A 486 -18.07 31.59 -24.75
CA ASP A 486 -18.62 32.84 -24.24
C ASP A 486 -18.59 33.95 -25.29
N LEU A 487 -17.54 34.05 -26.09
CA LEU A 487 -17.49 34.96 -27.25
C LEU A 487 -18.56 34.63 -28.30
N GLU A 488 -18.89 33.36 -28.52
CA GLU A 488 -19.98 32.95 -29.41
C GLU A 488 -21.37 33.16 -28.78
N LYS A 489 -21.53 32.99 -27.46
CA LYS A 489 -22.72 33.44 -26.72
C LYS A 489 -22.90 34.94 -26.91
N TRP A 490 -21.86 35.75 -26.68
CA TRP A 490 -21.91 37.21 -26.84
C TRP A 490 -22.17 37.62 -28.29
N LYS A 491 -21.56 36.98 -29.30
CA LYS A 491 -21.94 37.16 -30.70
C LYS A 491 -23.40 36.83 -30.95
N SER A 492 -23.94 35.74 -30.40
CA SER A 492 -25.36 35.38 -30.55
C SER A 492 -26.30 36.42 -29.92
N VAL A 493 -25.87 37.05 -28.83
CA VAL A 493 -26.61 38.14 -28.16
C VAL A 493 -26.52 39.41 -29.00
N VAL A 494 -25.34 39.76 -29.51
CA VAL A 494 -25.13 40.92 -30.41
C VAL A 494 -25.87 40.75 -31.75
N ALA A 495 -25.91 39.54 -32.31
CA ALA A 495 -26.64 39.22 -33.53
C ALA A 495 -28.15 39.39 -33.33
N ARG A 496 -28.71 38.81 -32.25
CA ARG A 496 -30.13 39.01 -31.88
C ARG A 496 -30.44 40.46 -31.49
N ALA A 497 -29.50 41.18 -30.89
CA ALA A 497 -29.66 42.60 -30.60
C ALA A 497 -29.73 43.42 -31.89
N LYS A 498 -28.85 43.15 -32.87
CA LYS A 498 -28.91 43.74 -34.22
C LYS A 498 -30.20 43.38 -34.93
N GLU A 499 -30.59 42.11 -34.99
CA GLU A 499 -31.86 41.68 -35.61
C GLU A 499 -33.09 42.37 -34.99
N ASN A 500 -33.08 42.62 -33.68
CA ASN A 500 -34.13 43.42 -33.03
C ASN A 500 -34.02 44.92 -33.35
N ILE A 501 -32.82 45.50 -33.50
CA ILE A 501 -32.62 46.88 -33.95
C ILE A 501 -33.07 47.03 -35.41
N ASP A 502 -32.58 46.19 -36.33
CA ASP A 502 -32.97 46.15 -37.75
C ASP A 502 -34.48 45.94 -37.95
N ARG A 503 -35.18 45.36 -36.97
CA ARG A 503 -36.65 45.24 -36.95
C ARG A 503 -37.32 46.49 -36.37
N LEU A 504 -36.81 47.03 -35.26
CA LEU A 504 -37.32 48.27 -34.66
C LEU A 504 -37.08 49.50 -35.55
N GLU A 505 -36.01 49.55 -36.33
CA GLU A 505 -35.76 50.59 -37.33
C GLU A 505 -36.78 50.51 -38.46
N LYS A 506 -37.17 49.30 -38.92
CA LYS A 506 -38.25 49.13 -39.90
C LYS A 506 -39.63 49.44 -39.33
N GLU A 507 -39.92 48.95 -38.12
CA GLU A 507 -41.16 49.30 -37.39
C GLU A 507 -41.25 50.83 -37.18
N HIS A 508 -40.11 51.52 -36.97
CA HIS A 508 -40.04 52.98 -36.90
C HIS A 508 -40.25 53.63 -38.28
N ASP A 509 -39.55 53.20 -39.33
CA ASP A 509 -39.69 53.73 -40.69
C ASP A 509 -41.13 53.57 -41.23
N ASP A 510 -41.77 52.42 -40.99
CA ASP A 510 -43.17 52.15 -41.34
C ASP A 510 -44.12 53.12 -40.60
N ILE A 511 -43.90 53.35 -39.29
CA ILE A 511 -44.66 54.31 -38.48
C ILE A 511 -44.40 55.75 -38.95
N ASP A 512 -43.18 56.07 -39.38
CA ASP A 512 -42.81 57.38 -39.90
C ASP A 512 -43.46 57.66 -41.27
N GLU A 513 -43.54 56.66 -42.16
CA GLU A 513 -44.26 56.77 -43.43
C GLU A 513 -45.78 56.92 -43.22
N VAL A 514 -46.36 56.16 -42.30
CA VAL A 514 -47.77 56.34 -41.88
C VAL A 514 -47.99 57.74 -41.30
N SER A 515 -47.08 58.23 -40.46
CA SER A 515 -47.15 59.58 -39.87
C SER A 515 -47.07 60.68 -40.93
N ARG A 516 -46.16 60.54 -41.91
CA ARG A 516 -46.05 61.45 -43.07
C ARG A 516 -47.32 61.44 -43.94
N SER A 517 -48.00 60.29 -44.07
CA SER A 517 -49.32 60.22 -44.73
C SER A 517 -50.39 60.96 -43.93
N ILE A 518 -50.45 60.76 -42.62
CA ILE A 518 -51.43 61.41 -41.73
C ILE A 518 -51.21 62.94 -41.71
N ASP A 519 -49.96 63.42 -41.64
CA ASP A 519 -49.66 64.86 -41.71
C ASP A 519 -50.08 65.48 -43.05
N LYS A 520 -49.92 64.74 -44.15
CA LYS A 520 -50.38 65.16 -45.48
C LYS A 520 -51.91 65.22 -45.54
N ASP A 521 -52.61 64.20 -45.05
CA ASP A 521 -54.08 64.18 -45.01
C ASP A 521 -54.63 65.30 -44.10
N ILE A 522 -53.98 65.57 -42.97
CA ILE A 522 -54.27 66.71 -42.09
C ILE A 522 -54.08 68.05 -42.83
N ASN A 523 -53.04 68.17 -43.66
CA ASN A 523 -52.79 69.37 -44.45
C ASN A 523 -53.87 69.57 -45.54
N ASP A 524 -54.24 68.51 -46.26
CA ASP A 524 -55.30 68.57 -47.27
C ASP A 524 -56.68 68.86 -46.65
N VAL A 525 -56.95 68.36 -45.43
CA VAL A 525 -58.15 68.73 -44.65
C VAL A 525 -58.12 70.20 -44.22
N LYS A 526 -56.99 70.74 -43.77
CA LYS A 526 -56.84 72.18 -43.43
C LYS A 526 -57.17 73.07 -44.65
N VAL A 527 -56.64 72.74 -45.82
CA VAL A 527 -56.93 73.45 -47.08
C VAL A 527 -58.43 73.40 -47.44
N GLN A 528 -59.09 72.25 -47.24
CA GLN A 528 -60.53 72.12 -47.46
C GLN A 528 -61.38 72.93 -46.46
N ILE A 529 -60.96 73.03 -45.20
CA ILE A 529 -61.64 73.83 -44.17
C ILE A 529 -61.58 75.32 -44.53
N GLU A 530 -60.41 75.84 -44.91
CA GLU A 530 -60.28 77.22 -45.37
C GLU A 530 -61.19 77.53 -46.57
N ALA A 531 -61.25 76.62 -47.55
CA ALA A 531 -62.12 76.78 -48.71
C ALA A 531 -63.62 76.85 -48.33
N LYS A 532 -64.06 76.04 -47.35
CA LYS A 532 -65.45 76.06 -46.86
C LYS A 532 -65.77 77.33 -46.04
N MET A 533 -64.86 77.81 -45.19
CA MET A 533 -65.05 79.05 -44.43
C MET A 533 -65.21 80.28 -45.33
N ARG A 534 -64.44 80.35 -46.43
CA ARG A 534 -64.58 81.41 -47.46
C ARG A 534 -65.92 81.38 -48.20
N LYS A 535 -66.61 80.22 -48.25
CA LYS A 535 -67.95 80.09 -48.86
C LYS A 535 -69.07 80.47 -47.89
N LEU A 536 -68.97 80.07 -46.62
CA LEU A 536 -69.97 80.36 -45.60
C LEU A 536 -70.07 81.88 -45.32
N THR A 537 -68.94 82.58 -45.32
CA THR A 537 -68.87 84.05 -45.17
C THR A 537 -69.44 84.86 -46.35
N LEU A 538 -69.78 84.21 -47.48
CA LEU A 538 -70.53 84.81 -48.58
C LEU A 538 -72.05 84.68 -48.38
N LEU A 539 -72.56 83.48 -48.09
CA LEU A 539 -74.01 83.23 -47.96
C LEU A 539 -74.67 84.08 -46.86
N ASN A 540 -74.00 84.27 -45.71
CA ASN A 540 -74.56 85.09 -44.63
C ASN A 540 -74.85 86.55 -45.08
N LYS A 541 -74.14 87.08 -46.09
CA LYS A 541 -74.35 88.45 -46.61
C LYS A 541 -75.52 88.57 -47.58
N GLU A 542 -76.08 87.45 -48.04
CA GLU A 542 -77.31 87.43 -48.85
C GLU A 542 -78.54 87.29 -47.96
N LEU A 543 -78.46 86.51 -46.87
CA LEU A 543 -79.55 86.29 -45.92
C LEU A 543 -80.04 87.59 -45.25
N ASP A 544 -79.11 88.43 -44.77
CA ASP A 544 -79.41 89.71 -44.11
C ASP A 544 -80.22 90.69 -44.99
N ARG A 545 -80.16 90.55 -46.32
CA ARG A 545 -80.87 91.43 -47.27
C ARG A 545 -82.34 91.08 -47.46
N LEU A 546 -82.72 89.81 -47.28
CA LEU A 546 -84.07 89.34 -47.60
C LEU A 546 -85.06 89.61 -46.45
N ILE A 547 -84.58 89.62 -45.20
CA ILE A 547 -85.41 89.76 -44.00
C ILE A 547 -86.02 91.17 -43.87
N GLN A 548 -85.44 92.20 -44.50
CA GLN A 548 -85.92 93.59 -44.42
C GLN A 548 -87.14 93.91 -45.33
N LEU A 549 -87.57 92.99 -46.20
CA LEU A 549 -88.49 93.32 -47.30
C LEU A 549 -89.95 92.83 -47.15
N ALA A 550 -90.28 92.05 -46.11
CA ALA A 550 -91.52 91.25 -46.07
C ALA A 550 -92.40 91.48 -44.81
N GLY A 551 -92.69 92.74 -44.45
CA GLY A 551 -93.52 93.06 -43.28
C GLY A 551 -95.01 93.28 -43.60
N GLY A 552 -95.90 92.44 -43.06
CA GLY A 552 -97.33 92.75 -42.87
C GLY A 552 -98.35 91.75 -43.42
N GLN A 553 -99.37 91.45 -42.60
CA GLN A 553 -100.73 91.00 -42.97
C GLN A 553 -101.70 92.19 -42.70
N GLU A 554 -103.01 92.23 -43.00
CA GLU A 554 -104.10 91.25 -43.17
C GLU A 554 -105.13 91.77 -44.21
N ILE A 555 -106.13 90.97 -44.66
CA ILE A 555 -107.18 91.42 -45.62
C ILE A 555 -108.64 91.10 -45.14
N ASN A 556 -109.54 90.46 -45.90
CA ASN A 556 -111.00 90.74 -45.82
C ASN A 556 -111.92 89.56 -46.26
N PRO A 557 -113.06 89.25 -45.60
CA PRO A 557 -113.64 87.89 -45.50
C PRO A 557 -114.28 87.23 -46.75
N LEU A 558 -114.06 87.72 -47.97
CA LEU A 558 -114.06 86.81 -49.13
C LEU A 558 -112.88 85.83 -49.03
N ASP A 559 -111.77 86.33 -48.50
CA ASP A 559 -110.61 85.55 -48.09
C ASP A 559 -110.98 84.51 -47.03
N MET A 560 -112.10 84.61 -46.30
CA MET A 560 -112.54 83.54 -45.38
C MET A 560 -113.12 82.33 -46.12
N LYS A 561 -113.71 82.54 -47.32
CA LYS A 561 -114.23 81.44 -48.15
C LYS A 561 -113.17 80.88 -49.08
N VAL A 562 -112.21 81.72 -49.47
CA VAL A 562 -110.96 81.28 -50.09
C VAL A 562 -110.13 80.50 -49.07
N LEU A 563 -109.91 81.01 -47.84
CA LEU A 563 -109.30 80.26 -46.73
C LEU A 563 -110.02 78.97 -46.37
N GLU A 564 -111.34 78.82 -46.60
CA GLU A 564 -112.01 77.54 -46.34
C GLU A 564 -111.64 76.47 -47.40
N LEU A 565 -111.34 76.89 -48.63
CA LEU A 565 -110.88 76.03 -49.72
C LEU A 565 -109.35 75.89 -49.73
N GLU A 566 -108.60 76.95 -49.45
CA GLU A 566 -107.15 76.93 -49.22
C GLU A 566 -106.83 76.11 -47.98
N LYS A 567 -107.57 76.23 -46.87
CA LYS A 567 -107.41 75.33 -45.71
C LYS A 567 -107.76 73.88 -46.05
N SER A 568 -108.75 73.62 -46.91
CA SER A 568 -109.01 72.26 -47.39
C SER A 568 -107.92 71.75 -48.33
N ILE A 569 -107.25 72.63 -49.09
CA ILE A 569 -106.12 72.29 -49.95
C ILE A 569 -104.86 72.08 -49.09
N ASP A 570 -104.56 72.98 -48.17
CA ASP A 570 -103.50 72.89 -47.15
C ASP A 570 -103.67 71.67 -46.26
N GLU A 571 -104.91 71.27 -45.92
CA GLU A 571 -105.17 70.00 -45.23
C GLU A 571 -104.80 68.81 -46.11
N THR A 572 -105.17 68.79 -47.39
CA THR A 572 -104.73 67.74 -48.32
C THR A 572 -103.24 67.80 -48.66
N ASP A 573 -102.62 68.97 -48.70
CA ASP A 573 -101.18 69.15 -48.95
C ASP A 573 -100.37 68.86 -47.68
N GLN A 574 -100.94 69.04 -46.48
CA GLN A 574 -100.39 68.52 -45.23
C GLN A 574 -100.55 67.00 -45.15
N GLU A 575 -101.67 66.40 -45.58
CA GLU A 575 -101.80 64.95 -45.72
C GLU A 575 -100.76 64.40 -46.73
N ILE A 576 -100.56 65.07 -47.86
CA ILE A 576 -99.54 64.71 -48.86
C ILE A 576 -98.13 64.91 -48.32
N GLN A 577 -97.83 66.01 -47.61
CA GLN A 577 -96.53 66.22 -46.97
C GLN A 577 -96.27 65.22 -45.85
N ASN A 578 -97.28 64.87 -45.04
CA ASN A 578 -97.19 63.84 -44.01
C ASN A 578 -96.98 62.45 -44.65
N ALA A 579 -97.65 62.14 -45.75
CA ALA A 579 -97.42 60.93 -46.52
C ALA A 579 -96.03 60.89 -47.17
N GLN A 580 -95.51 62.02 -47.65
CA GLN A 580 -94.14 62.15 -48.18
C GLN A 580 -93.09 62.02 -47.06
N GLN A 581 -93.30 62.64 -45.90
CA GLN A 581 -92.42 62.50 -44.72
C GLN A 581 -92.45 61.07 -44.18
N PHE A 582 -93.61 60.43 -44.12
CA PHE A 582 -93.75 59.02 -43.76
C PHE A 582 -93.03 58.12 -44.78
N TRP A 583 -93.18 58.38 -46.08
CA TRP A 583 -92.48 57.65 -47.14
C TRP A 583 -90.96 57.84 -47.09
N LEU A 584 -90.47 59.07 -46.85
CA LEU A 584 -89.05 59.36 -46.66
C LEU A 584 -88.49 58.72 -45.38
N THR A 585 -89.28 58.68 -44.30
CA THR A 585 -88.92 58.01 -43.04
C THR A 585 -88.86 56.49 -43.24
N LEU A 586 -89.82 55.92 -43.97
CA LEU A 586 -89.84 54.50 -44.34
C LEU A 586 -88.68 54.15 -45.28
N GLN A 587 -88.39 55.00 -46.28
CA GLN A 587 -87.24 54.87 -47.18
C GLN A 587 -85.92 54.93 -46.41
N SER A 588 -85.78 55.91 -45.50
CA SER A 588 -84.63 56.04 -44.59
C SER A 588 -84.45 54.79 -43.74
N ASN A 589 -85.53 54.29 -43.13
CA ASN A 589 -85.50 53.05 -42.35
C ASN A 589 -85.13 51.83 -43.20
N VAL A 590 -85.62 51.70 -44.44
CA VAL A 590 -85.22 50.64 -45.38
C VAL A 590 -83.76 50.76 -45.79
N VAL A 591 -83.25 51.98 -46.02
CA VAL A 591 -81.82 52.23 -46.30
C VAL A 591 -80.97 51.88 -45.07
N ASN A 592 -81.36 52.30 -43.87
CA ASN A 592 -80.66 52.00 -42.62
C ASN A 592 -80.65 50.49 -42.30
N LEU A 593 -81.76 49.78 -42.55
CA LEU A 593 -81.82 48.32 -42.43
C LEU A 593 -80.96 47.62 -43.50
N SER A 594 -80.91 48.15 -44.72
CA SER A 594 -80.02 47.66 -45.78
C SER A 594 -78.54 47.86 -45.41
N GLN A 595 -78.18 49.03 -44.86
CA GLN A 595 -76.84 49.32 -44.36
C GLN A 595 -76.46 48.44 -43.16
N LYS A 596 -77.36 48.23 -42.20
CA LYS A 596 -77.16 47.28 -41.09
C LYS A 596 -76.93 45.86 -41.60
N ARG A 597 -77.73 45.41 -42.59
CA ARG A 597 -77.55 44.10 -43.25
C ARG A 597 -76.21 43.99 -43.97
N THR A 598 -75.74 45.02 -44.69
CA THR A 598 -74.41 44.98 -45.34
C THR A 598 -73.27 45.04 -44.33
N HIS A 599 -73.44 45.75 -43.20
CA HIS A 599 -72.49 45.74 -42.10
C HIS A 599 -72.37 44.34 -41.48
N GLN A 600 -73.49 43.72 -41.12
CA GLN A 600 -73.53 42.34 -40.59
C GLN A 600 -72.95 41.31 -41.58
N LEU A 601 -73.17 41.46 -42.88
CA LEU A 601 -72.53 40.63 -43.89
C LEU A 601 -71.00 40.81 -43.92
N ASN A 602 -70.51 42.04 -43.77
CA ASN A 602 -69.08 42.32 -43.67
C ASN A 602 -68.46 41.75 -42.38
N GLU A 603 -69.14 41.88 -41.24
CA GLU A 603 -68.75 41.25 -39.97
C GLU A 603 -68.65 39.72 -40.10
N ILE A 604 -69.64 39.07 -40.72
CA ILE A 604 -69.62 37.62 -41.02
C ILE A 604 -68.45 37.25 -41.93
N ILE A 605 -68.11 38.10 -42.92
CA ILE A 605 -66.94 37.88 -43.79
C ILE A 605 -65.62 38.05 -43.01
N ILE A 606 -65.53 39.00 -42.09
CA ILE A 606 -64.35 39.21 -41.23
C ILE A 606 -64.20 38.03 -40.25
N ALA A 607 -65.28 37.62 -39.58
CA ALA A 607 -65.29 36.47 -38.68
C ALA A 607 -64.87 35.16 -39.39
N ARG A 608 -65.32 34.94 -40.63
CA ARG A 608 -64.86 33.80 -41.47
C ARG A 608 -63.38 33.87 -41.81
N LYS A 609 -62.83 35.05 -42.08
CA LYS A 609 -61.37 35.24 -42.29
C LYS A 609 -60.58 34.98 -40.99
N GLN A 610 -61.09 35.44 -39.85
CA GLN A 610 -60.47 35.17 -38.54
C GLN A 610 -60.49 33.68 -38.20
N LEU A 611 -61.61 32.99 -38.44
CA LEU A 611 -61.73 31.53 -38.28
C LEU A 611 -60.68 30.80 -39.12
N LEU A 612 -60.57 31.11 -40.42
CA LEU A 612 -59.60 30.48 -41.31
C LEU A 612 -58.14 30.70 -40.86
N VAL A 613 -57.81 31.88 -40.32
CA VAL A 613 -56.49 32.18 -39.74
C VAL A 613 -56.25 31.38 -38.45
N ILE A 614 -57.28 31.16 -37.63
CA ILE A 614 -57.19 30.32 -36.43
C ILE A 614 -57.02 28.84 -36.80
N GLU A 615 -57.79 28.33 -37.77
CA GLU A 615 -57.65 26.97 -38.32
C GLU A 615 -56.24 26.74 -38.90
N GLN A 616 -55.73 27.67 -39.69
CA GLN A 616 -54.37 27.58 -40.23
C GLN A 616 -53.29 27.63 -39.14
N ARG A 617 -53.51 28.41 -38.07
CA ARG A 617 -52.63 28.44 -36.89
C ARG A 617 -52.70 27.11 -36.11
N ALA A 618 -53.88 26.53 -35.94
CA ALA A 618 -54.08 25.24 -35.29
C ALA A 618 -53.34 24.13 -36.06
N LEU A 619 -53.54 24.02 -37.38
CA LEU A 619 -52.82 23.07 -38.25
C LEU A 619 -51.30 23.24 -38.18
N LYS A 620 -50.79 24.48 -38.10
CA LYS A 620 -49.35 24.72 -37.89
C LYS A 620 -48.89 24.21 -36.53
N ILE A 621 -49.62 24.52 -35.45
CA ILE A 621 -49.32 24.06 -34.10
C ILE A 621 -49.33 22.53 -34.04
N GLU A 622 -50.32 21.86 -34.64
CA GLU A 622 -50.38 20.40 -34.73
C GLU A 622 -49.19 19.81 -35.49
N SER A 623 -48.79 20.42 -36.61
CA SER A 623 -47.56 20.09 -37.35
C SER A 623 -46.32 20.17 -36.45
N ASP A 624 -46.20 21.25 -35.70
CA ASP A 624 -45.00 21.52 -34.89
C ASP A 624 -44.99 20.66 -33.61
N LEU A 625 -46.16 20.34 -33.04
CA LEU A 625 -46.33 19.36 -31.96
C LEU A 625 -46.01 17.94 -32.45
N ALA A 626 -46.39 17.57 -33.68
CA ALA A 626 -46.03 16.28 -34.27
C ALA A 626 -44.51 16.13 -34.51
N LYS A 627 -43.82 17.21 -34.92
CA LYS A 627 -42.34 17.26 -35.00
C LYS A 627 -41.71 17.05 -33.63
N LEU A 628 -42.12 17.83 -32.63
CA LEU A 628 -41.65 17.71 -31.25
C LEU A 628 -41.91 16.31 -30.66
N GLN A 629 -43.04 15.67 -31.00
CA GLN A 629 -43.30 14.27 -30.63
C GLN A 629 -42.37 13.28 -31.32
N ASN A 630 -41.95 13.52 -32.57
CA ASN A 630 -40.97 12.65 -33.24
C ASN A 630 -39.56 12.87 -32.69
N GLU A 631 -39.14 14.11 -32.49
CA GLU A 631 -37.88 14.47 -31.81
C GLU A 631 -37.81 13.82 -30.42
N ASN A 632 -38.88 13.88 -29.63
CA ASN A 632 -38.94 13.21 -28.33
C ASN A 632 -38.88 11.66 -28.44
N LYS A 633 -39.48 11.06 -29.48
CA LYS A 633 -39.31 9.62 -29.76
C LYS A 633 -37.85 9.29 -30.14
N GLU A 634 -37.15 10.20 -30.79
CA GLU A 634 -35.74 10.03 -31.18
C GLU A 634 -34.77 10.27 -30.01
N THR A 635 -35.03 11.23 -29.12
CA THR A 635 -34.26 11.37 -27.87
C THR A 635 -34.51 10.21 -26.92
N ILE A 636 -35.74 9.68 -26.80
CA ILE A 636 -36.00 8.45 -26.03
C ILE A 636 -35.27 7.25 -26.63
N ARG A 637 -35.20 7.11 -27.97
CA ARG A 637 -34.39 6.08 -28.62
C ARG A 637 -32.90 6.24 -28.34
N SER A 638 -32.34 7.46 -28.46
CA SER A 638 -30.92 7.70 -28.24
C SER A 638 -30.52 7.51 -26.76
N LEU A 639 -31.36 7.95 -25.82
CA LEU A 639 -31.20 7.72 -24.38
C LEU A 639 -31.24 6.21 -24.06
N ASN A 640 -32.15 5.45 -24.65
CA ASN A 640 -32.17 3.98 -24.50
C ASN A 640 -30.92 3.30 -25.10
N ILE A 641 -30.39 3.80 -26.23
CA ILE A 641 -29.11 3.33 -26.78
C ILE A 641 -27.96 3.66 -25.82
N LEU A 642 -27.93 4.87 -25.26
CA LEU A 642 -26.91 5.30 -24.30
C LEU A 642 -26.96 4.50 -23.00
N ASN A 643 -28.15 4.22 -22.47
CA ASN A 643 -28.35 3.35 -21.30
C ASN A 643 -27.88 1.93 -21.56
N ASN A 644 -28.14 1.36 -22.74
CA ASN A 644 -27.63 0.05 -23.13
C ASN A 644 -26.09 0.04 -23.26
N GLN A 645 -25.49 1.11 -23.79
CA GLN A 645 -24.03 1.27 -23.81
C GLN A 645 -23.46 1.41 -22.38
N PHE A 646 -24.11 2.18 -21.51
CA PHE A 646 -23.72 2.34 -20.11
C PHE A 646 -23.81 1.02 -19.34
N ALA A 647 -24.87 0.23 -19.54
CA ALA A 647 -24.99 -1.13 -18.98
C ALA A 647 -23.86 -2.06 -19.47
N GLN A 648 -23.52 -2.03 -20.77
CA GLN A 648 -22.40 -2.80 -21.32
C GLN A 648 -21.04 -2.33 -20.78
N LEU A 649 -20.84 -1.03 -20.58
CA LEU A 649 -19.63 -0.47 -19.99
C LEU A 649 -19.52 -0.86 -18.51
N ASN A 650 -20.61 -0.82 -17.75
CA ASN A 650 -20.64 -1.25 -16.35
C ASN A 650 -20.39 -2.76 -16.21
N GLY A 651 -20.92 -3.59 -17.12
CA GLY A 651 -20.59 -5.02 -17.20
C GLY A 651 -19.09 -5.24 -17.45
N ARG A 652 -18.51 -4.57 -18.46
CA ARG A 652 -17.06 -4.63 -18.75
C ARG A 652 -16.20 -4.08 -17.61
N LEU A 653 -16.69 -3.10 -16.85
CA LEU A 653 -16.01 -2.54 -15.69
C LEU A 653 -16.05 -3.52 -14.51
N TYR A 654 -17.19 -4.16 -14.26
CA TYR A 654 -17.31 -5.24 -13.27
C TYR A 654 -16.40 -6.42 -13.62
N ASP A 655 -16.39 -6.88 -14.87
CA ASP A 655 -15.49 -7.95 -15.33
C ASP A 655 -14.02 -7.55 -15.21
N LYS A 656 -13.66 -6.30 -15.53
CA LYS A 656 -12.30 -5.78 -15.29
C LYS A 656 -11.96 -5.72 -13.81
N LYS A 657 -12.86 -5.27 -12.93
CA LYS A 657 -12.65 -5.23 -11.48
C LYS A 657 -12.43 -6.64 -10.93
N LYS A 658 -13.30 -7.59 -11.30
CA LYS A 658 -13.21 -9.00 -10.92
C LYS A 658 -11.95 -9.69 -11.41
N ASN A 659 -11.46 -9.34 -12.60
CA ASN A 659 -10.19 -9.85 -13.12
C ASN A 659 -8.97 -9.14 -12.50
N HIS A 660 -9.10 -7.87 -12.09
CA HIS A 660 -8.08 -7.17 -11.33
C HIS A 660 -7.94 -7.73 -9.91
N GLU A 661 -9.05 -7.93 -9.19
CA GLU A 661 -9.09 -8.59 -7.87
C GLU A 661 -8.44 -9.98 -7.91
N LYS A 662 -8.73 -10.78 -8.95
CA LYS A 662 -8.05 -12.06 -9.19
C LYS A 662 -6.55 -11.91 -9.41
N ALA A 663 -6.12 -10.96 -10.24
CA ALA A 663 -4.72 -10.73 -10.54
C ALA A 663 -3.97 -10.16 -9.32
N GLU A 664 -4.63 -9.37 -8.48
CA GLU A 664 -4.12 -8.85 -7.22
C GLU A 664 -3.95 -9.98 -6.20
N HIS A 665 -4.96 -10.84 -6.01
CA HIS A 665 -4.82 -12.04 -5.18
C HIS A 665 -3.75 -12.99 -5.71
N GLN A 666 -3.64 -13.20 -7.03
CA GLN A 666 -2.53 -13.98 -7.60
C GLN A 666 -1.16 -13.34 -7.29
N CYS A 667 -1.04 -12.02 -7.42
CA CYS A 667 0.17 -11.28 -7.03
C CYS A 667 0.50 -11.47 -5.55
N GLN A 668 -0.49 -11.32 -4.66
CA GLN A 668 -0.37 -11.55 -3.21
C GLN A 668 0.09 -12.98 -2.90
N MET A 669 -0.49 -14.00 -3.53
CA MET A 669 -0.06 -15.40 -3.37
C MET A 669 1.38 -15.59 -3.86
N THR A 670 1.73 -15.11 -5.07
CA THR A 670 3.12 -15.23 -5.56
C THR A 670 4.13 -14.45 -4.71
N HIS A 671 3.73 -13.35 -4.06
CA HIS A 671 4.58 -12.62 -3.13
C HIS A 671 4.77 -13.43 -1.82
N GLN A 672 3.73 -14.07 -1.31
CA GLN A 672 3.84 -14.99 -0.17
C GLN A 672 4.71 -16.21 -0.52
N GLU A 673 4.53 -16.83 -1.70
CA GLU A 673 5.41 -17.90 -2.18
C GLU A 673 6.88 -17.47 -2.30
N ILE A 674 7.15 -16.24 -2.74
CA ILE A 674 8.51 -15.67 -2.81
C ILE A 674 9.06 -15.39 -1.40
N ASN A 675 8.25 -14.88 -0.47
CA ASN A 675 8.67 -14.63 0.91
C ASN A 675 8.96 -15.93 1.64
N ASN A 676 8.08 -16.94 1.57
CA ASN A 676 8.30 -18.25 2.17
C ASN A 676 9.59 -18.89 1.63
N ARG A 677 9.85 -18.76 0.32
CA ARG A 677 11.12 -19.24 -0.29
C ARG A 677 12.35 -18.42 0.09
N LEU A 678 12.18 -17.16 0.48
CA LEU A 678 13.24 -16.34 1.06
C LEU A 678 13.51 -16.79 2.49
N GLU A 679 12.49 -16.97 3.32
CA GLU A 679 12.58 -17.50 4.69
C GLU A 679 13.21 -18.91 4.71
N GLU A 680 12.82 -19.80 3.79
CA GLU A 680 13.48 -21.10 3.57
C GLU A 680 14.97 -20.94 3.24
N SER A 681 15.33 -19.98 2.37
CA SER A 681 16.72 -19.72 1.99
C SER A 681 17.53 -19.07 3.12
N GLU A 682 16.92 -18.21 3.93
CA GLU A 682 17.54 -17.58 5.10
C GLU A 682 17.78 -18.62 6.20
N MET A 683 16.84 -19.53 6.43
CA MET A 683 17.03 -20.68 7.33
C MET A 683 18.17 -21.61 6.86
N VAL A 684 18.31 -21.85 5.56
CA VAL A 684 19.45 -22.62 5.01
C VAL A 684 20.77 -21.85 5.16
N ILE A 685 20.78 -20.52 5.02
CA ILE A 685 21.97 -19.70 5.28
C ILE A 685 22.36 -19.77 6.76
N LEU A 686 21.41 -19.64 7.69
CA LEU A 686 21.66 -19.76 9.13
C LEU A 686 22.22 -21.14 9.52
N GLN A 687 21.70 -22.22 8.92
CA GLN A 687 22.25 -23.57 9.10
C GLN A 687 23.68 -23.69 8.56
N LEU A 688 23.98 -23.07 7.40
CA LEU A 688 25.34 -23.05 6.86
C LEU A 688 26.28 -22.22 7.75
N GLU A 689 25.85 -21.07 8.25
CA GLU A 689 26.61 -20.26 9.21
C GLU A 689 26.87 -21.03 10.52
N GLU A 690 25.91 -21.80 11.03
CA GLU A 690 26.10 -22.69 12.17
C GLU A 690 27.16 -23.77 11.90
N THR A 691 27.07 -24.48 10.76
CA THR A 691 28.10 -25.48 10.40
C THR A 691 29.48 -24.86 10.17
N ILE A 692 29.55 -23.62 9.66
CA ILE A 692 30.81 -22.88 9.52
C ILE A 692 31.38 -22.53 10.90
N ALA A 693 30.54 -22.14 11.87
CA ALA A 693 30.98 -21.87 13.24
C ALA A 693 31.45 -23.16 13.96
N GLN A 694 30.77 -24.29 13.75
CA GLN A 694 31.19 -25.61 14.25
C GLN A 694 32.56 -26.00 13.67
N ILE A 695 32.74 -25.92 12.35
CA ILE A 695 34.02 -26.20 11.68
C ILE A 695 35.13 -25.23 12.12
N GLN A 696 34.81 -23.96 12.41
CA GLN A 696 35.78 -23.02 12.97
C GLN A 696 36.23 -23.43 14.38
N ALA A 697 35.31 -23.85 15.25
CA ALA A 697 35.65 -24.38 16.57
C ALA A 697 36.52 -25.65 16.48
N GLU A 698 36.20 -26.60 15.59
CA GLU A 698 37.02 -27.79 15.31
C GLU A 698 38.43 -27.42 14.82
N ILE A 699 38.55 -26.40 13.95
CA ILE A 699 39.85 -25.88 13.49
C ILE A 699 40.64 -25.24 14.63
N GLU A 700 39.97 -24.56 15.57
CA GLU A 700 40.63 -23.92 16.72
C GLU A 700 41.05 -24.94 17.79
N GLU A 701 40.24 -25.97 18.04
CA GLU A 701 40.59 -27.11 18.89
C GLU A 701 41.74 -27.93 18.31
N THR A 702 41.65 -28.35 17.05
CA THR A 702 42.74 -29.10 16.39
C THR A 702 44.03 -28.29 16.29
N LYS A 703 43.94 -26.97 16.09
CA LYS A 703 45.08 -26.05 16.19
C LYS A 703 45.68 -26.00 17.61
N TYR A 704 44.85 -25.99 18.66
CA TYR A 704 45.33 -26.08 20.04
C TYR A 704 46.08 -27.39 20.29
N ILE A 705 45.48 -28.53 19.90
CA ILE A 705 46.09 -29.87 20.01
C ILE A 705 47.43 -29.93 19.24
N VAL A 706 47.50 -29.38 18.02
CA VAL A 706 48.73 -29.30 17.23
C VAL A 706 49.79 -28.42 17.90
N MET A 707 49.40 -27.29 18.51
CA MET A 707 50.32 -26.45 19.29
C MET A 707 50.84 -27.15 20.54
N GLU A 708 49.99 -27.89 21.25
CA GLU A 708 50.38 -28.71 22.40
C GLU A 708 51.36 -29.81 21.98
N LYS A 709 51.06 -30.56 20.90
CA LYS A 709 51.98 -31.59 20.38
C LYS A 709 53.27 -31.03 19.82
N HIS A 710 53.28 -29.81 19.28
CA HIS A 710 54.53 -29.12 18.94
C HIS A 710 55.33 -28.73 20.20
N HIS A 711 54.68 -28.32 21.29
CA HIS A 711 55.36 -28.06 22.57
C HIS A 711 55.92 -29.35 23.18
N GLU A 712 55.16 -30.45 23.15
CA GLU A 712 55.60 -31.77 23.59
C GLU A 712 56.81 -32.25 22.77
N ALA A 713 56.76 -32.14 21.44
CA ALA A 713 57.85 -32.50 20.55
C ALA A 713 59.12 -31.66 20.82
N LEU A 714 58.99 -30.36 21.08
CA LEU A 714 60.11 -29.49 21.45
C LEU A 714 60.70 -29.85 22.83
N SER A 715 59.86 -30.26 23.78
CA SER A 715 60.28 -30.81 25.08
C SER A 715 61.08 -32.11 24.90
N TRP A 716 60.64 -33.00 24.01
CA TRP A 716 61.37 -34.22 23.68
C TRP A 716 62.67 -33.95 22.92
N GLU A 717 62.69 -33.00 21.97
CA GLU A 717 63.89 -32.63 21.22
C GLU A 717 64.96 -31.99 22.13
N THR A 718 64.57 -31.15 23.08
CA THR A 718 65.49 -30.56 24.07
C THR A 718 66.04 -31.60 25.04
N LYS A 719 65.18 -32.49 25.59
CA LYS A 719 65.62 -33.66 26.38
C LYS A 719 66.59 -34.55 25.59
N PHE A 720 66.32 -34.80 24.32
CA PHE A 720 67.19 -35.59 23.44
C PHE A 720 68.54 -34.92 23.19
N LYS A 721 68.56 -33.60 22.91
CA LYS A 721 69.81 -32.82 22.78
C LYS A 721 70.66 -32.91 24.05
N MET A 722 70.07 -32.71 25.24
CA MET A 722 70.76 -32.87 26.52
C MET A 722 71.28 -34.30 26.74
N ALA A 723 70.52 -35.34 26.36
CA ALA A 723 70.95 -36.73 26.43
C ALA A 723 72.11 -37.04 25.47
N VAL A 724 72.12 -36.45 24.27
CA VAL A 724 73.22 -36.57 23.30
C VAL A 724 74.47 -35.83 23.77
N GLU A 725 74.32 -34.64 24.38
CA GLU A 725 75.44 -33.87 24.91
C GLU A 725 76.06 -34.53 26.14
N THR A 726 75.26 -34.94 27.12
CA THR A 726 75.76 -35.70 28.29
C THR A 726 76.38 -37.04 27.89
N LYS A 727 75.86 -37.71 26.85
CA LYS A 727 76.54 -38.86 26.26
C LYS A 727 77.89 -38.48 25.64
N LYS A 728 77.98 -37.41 24.85
CA LYS A 728 79.26 -36.94 24.27
C LYS A 728 80.29 -36.63 25.35
N TYR A 729 79.92 -35.97 26.45
CA TYR A 729 80.82 -35.74 27.58
C TYR A 729 81.34 -37.05 28.17
N ARG A 730 80.46 -38.02 28.46
CA ARG A 730 80.85 -39.35 28.97
C ARG A 730 81.73 -40.12 27.97
N ASP A 731 81.41 -40.09 26.68
CA ASP A 731 82.19 -40.77 25.63
C ASP A 731 83.59 -40.14 25.46
N VAL A 732 83.75 -38.84 25.79
CA VAL A 732 85.06 -38.15 25.86
C VAL A 732 85.85 -38.54 27.12
N GLU A 733 85.22 -38.65 28.30
CA GLU A 733 85.86 -39.17 29.52
C GLU A 733 86.33 -40.63 29.36
N LEU A 734 85.56 -41.44 28.63
CA LEU A 734 85.84 -42.86 28.36
C LEU A 734 86.81 -43.07 27.17
N ALA A 735 87.16 -42.03 26.42
CA ALA A 735 88.09 -42.14 25.30
C ALA A 735 89.48 -42.59 25.77
N SER A 736 90.17 -43.42 24.99
CA SER A 736 91.49 -43.98 25.35
C SER A 736 92.63 -42.95 25.46
N SER A 737 92.35 -41.67 25.23
CA SER A 737 93.25 -40.53 25.44
C SER A 737 92.97 -39.75 26.73
N SER A 738 92.01 -40.17 27.57
CA SER A 738 91.73 -39.51 28.84
C SER A 738 92.74 -39.87 29.93
N GLU A 739 92.88 -39.01 30.94
CA GLU A 739 93.85 -39.15 32.01
C GLU A 739 93.67 -40.46 32.81
N ILE A 740 92.41 -40.92 32.94
CA ILE A 740 92.05 -42.19 33.59
C ILE A 740 92.65 -43.40 32.85
N ALA A 741 92.76 -43.35 31.52
CA ALA A 741 93.41 -44.39 30.74
C ALA A 741 94.93 -44.39 30.96
N MET A 742 95.55 -43.20 31.04
CA MET A 742 96.99 -43.08 31.33
C MET A 742 97.34 -43.57 32.74
N MET A 743 96.56 -43.21 33.76
CA MET A 743 96.75 -43.67 35.14
C MET A 743 96.70 -45.21 35.24
N LYS A 744 95.74 -45.86 34.56
CA LYS A 744 95.64 -47.33 34.54
C LYS A 744 96.85 -48.01 33.89
N ALA A 745 97.43 -47.40 32.85
CA ALA A 745 98.62 -47.94 32.19
C ALA A 745 99.87 -47.87 33.08
N GLU A 746 100.04 -46.80 33.87
CA GLU A 746 101.21 -46.65 34.76
C GLU A 746 101.08 -47.49 36.04
N ILE A 747 99.87 -47.67 36.58
CA ILE A 747 99.61 -48.65 37.66
C ILE A 747 100.11 -50.04 37.25
N HIS A 748 99.77 -50.50 36.04
CA HIS A 748 100.17 -51.82 35.57
C HIS A 748 101.70 -51.96 35.37
N ARG A 749 102.41 -50.89 34.99
CA ARG A 749 103.89 -50.86 34.98
C ARG A 749 104.47 -51.04 36.39
N MET A 750 103.89 -50.39 37.39
CA MET A 750 104.31 -50.51 38.79
C MET A 750 104.10 -51.93 39.35
N GLU A 751 102.97 -52.58 39.01
CA GLU A 751 102.70 -53.97 39.39
C GLU A 751 103.77 -54.94 38.85
N VAL A 752 104.12 -54.83 37.56
CA VAL A 752 105.15 -55.65 36.92
C VAL A 752 106.53 -55.45 37.58
N ARG A 753 106.86 -54.21 37.97
CA ARG A 753 108.13 -53.88 38.65
C ARG A 753 108.20 -54.50 40.06
N HIS A 754 107.11 -54.47 40.82
CA HIS A 754 107.02 -55.10 42.13
C HIS A 754 107.15 -56.64 42.04
N ALA A 755 106.56 -57.28 41.03
CA ALA A 755 106.68 -58.73 40.81
C ALA A 755 108.11 -59.21 40.50
N GLN A 756 108.97 -58.35 39.92
CA GLN A 756 110.38 -58.66 39.68
C GLN A 756 111.23 -58.58 40.96
N LEU A 757 110.95 -57.59 41.82
CA LEU A 757 111.65 -57.39 43.10
C LEU A 757 111.49 -58.58 44.06
N LYS A 758 110.27 -59.15 44.19
CA LYS A 758 110.04 -60.30 45.10
C LYS A 758 110.93 -61.51 44.81
N ARG A 759 111.11 -61.87 43.53
CA ARG A 759 111.92 -63.03 43.13
C ARG A 759 113.41 -62.88 43.42
N ALA A 760 113.92 -61.65 43.55
CA ALA A 760 115.28 -61.37 43.99
C ALA A 760 115.44 -61.51 45.52
N GLN A 761 114.39 -61.20 46.27
CA GLN A 761 114.38 -61.23 47.74
C GLN A 761 114.33 -62.66 48.30
N GLU A 762 113.49 -63.53 47.73
CA GLU A 762 113.30 -64.92 48.18
C GLU A 762 114.60 -65.73 48.14
N LYS A 763 115.42 -65.52 47.09
CA LYS A 763 116.69 -66.23 46.91
C LYS A 763 117.79 -65.81 47.91
N LEU A 764 117.69 -64.62 48.52
CA LEU A 764 118.63 -64.16 49.54
C LEU A 764 118.22 -64.60 50.96
N LEU A 765 116.91 -64.83 51.19
CA LEU A 765 116.39 -65.29 52.48
C LEU A 765 116.85 -66.72 52.80
N GLN A 766 116.79 -67.60 51.81
CA GLN A 766 116.94 -69.05 51.99
C GLN A 766 118.33 -69.49 52.50
N ASP A 767 119.41 -68.76 52.16
CA ASP A 767 120.76 -69.02 52.68
C ASP A 767 121.00 -68.42 54.07
N LEU A 768 120.23 -67.39 54.47
CA LEU A 768 120.32 -66.73 55.76
C LEU A 768 119.46 -67.43 56.84
N ASP A 769 118.28 -67.91 56.46
CA ASP A 769 117.33 -68.60 57.34
C ASP A 769 117.94 -69.78 58.06
N ASN A 770 118.68 -70.64 57.36
CA ASN A 770 119.27 -71.86 57.90
C ASN A 770 120.24 -71.63 59.09
N SER A 771 120.84 -70.43 59.18
CA SER A 771 121.72 -70.06 60.31
C SER A 771 120.99 -69.29 61.43
N VAL A 772 119.90 -68.60 61.10
CA VAL A 772 119.08 -67.86 62.08
C VAL A 772 118.11 -68.78 62.82
N HIS A 773 117.55 -69.79 62.13
CA HIS A 773 116.56 -70.73 62.70
C HIS A 773 117.03 -71.40 64.01
N GLN A 774 118.31 -71.75 64.16
CA GLN A 774 118.83 -72.35 65.39
C GLN A 774 118.92 -71.38 66.59
N ARG A 775 118.88 -70.06 66.38
CA ARG A 775 118.82 -69.05 67.47
C ARG A 775 117.46 -68.41 67.65
N GLY A 776 116.66 -68.26 66.57
CA GLY A 776 115.24 -67.90 66.66
C GLY A 776 114.48 -68.89 67.54
N HIS A 777 114.66 -70.20 67.31
CA HIS A 777 114.07 -71.29 68.11
C HIS A 777 114.37 -71.21 69.63
N ILE A 778 115.40 -70.48 70.08
CA ILE A 778 115.70 -70.27 71.50
C ILE A 778 115.00 -69.00 72.04
N PHE A 779 114.86 -67.96 71.22
CA PHE A 779 114.16 -66.72 71.56
C PHE A 779 112.62 -66.88 71.51
N ASP A 780 112.11 -67.52 70.47
CA ASP A 780 110.67 -67.76 70.27
C ASP A 780 110.11 -68.75 71.31
N SER A 781 110.95 -69.67 71.81
CA SER A 781 110.66 -70.57 72.95
C SER A 781 110.49 -69.82 74.28
N ALA A 782 111.04 -68.60 74.41
CA ALA A 782 110.79 -67.72 75.55
C ALA A 782 109.57 -66.81 75.30
N ASN A 783 109.52 -66.14 74.15
CA ASN A 783 108.50 -65.13 73.85
C ASN A 783 107.09 -65.73 73.65
N SER A 784 107.01 -67.00 73.22
CA SER A 784 105.73 -67.74 73.08
C SER A 784 105.14 -68.22 74.42
N ARG A 785 105.78 -67.90 75.56
CA ARG A 785 105.40 -68.43 76.88
C ARG A 785 104.64 -67.44 77.78
N GLU A 786 104.42 -66.21 77.34
CA GLU A 786 103.83 -65.12 78.16
C GLU A 786 102.45 -64.62 77.67
N LYS A 787 101.90 -65.15 76.55
CA LYS A 787 100.64 -64.64 75.97
C LYS A 787 99.52 -65.67 75.77
N ILE A 788 99.36 -66.59 76.72
CA ILE A 788 98.10 -67.35 76.92
C ILE A 788 97.74 -67.42 78.42
N SER A 789 97.13 -66.36 78.98
CA SER A 789 96.21 -66.46 80.15
C SER A 789 95.48 -65.13 80.47
N GLY A 790 94.18 -65.05 80.14
CA GLY A 790 93.13 -64.51 81.02
C GLY A 790 93.14 -63.06 81.57
N TYR A 791 92.50 -62.14 80.81
CA TYR A 791 91.34 -61.34 81.25
C TYR A 791 91.44 -60.11 82.21
N ASN A 792 90.72 -59.03 81.83
CA ASN A 792 90.25 -57.87 82.66
C ASN A 792 91.31 -56.93 83.30
N THR A 793 91.08 -55.64 83.63
CA THR A 793 90.01 -54.61 83.41
C THR A 793 90.59 -53.25 83.87
N SER A 794 90.17 -52.04 83.46
CA SER A 794 89.34 -51.54 82.34
C SER A 794 89.46 -50.00 82.28
N LYS A 795 89.31 -49.37 81.11
CA LYS A 795 89.04 -47.92 80.98
C LYS A 795 88.34 -47.51 79.66
N SER A 796 87.39 -48.31 79.18
CA SER A 796 86.56 -47.96 78.02
C SER A 796 85.27 -47.25 78.46
N ARG A 797 85.12 -45.95 78.15
CA ARG A 797 83.88 -45.19 78.40
C ARG A 797 83.64 -43.99 77.48
N SER A 798 84.66 -43.12 77.29
CA SER A 798 84.55 -41.91 76.45
C SER A 798 84.27 -42.25 74.98
N ILE A 799 85.14 -43.04 74.35
CA ILE A 799 85.06 -43.42 72.93
C ILE A 799 83.73 -44.12 72.60
N ILE A 800 83.19 -44.93 73.52
CA ILE A 800 81.90 -45.60 73.34
C ILE A 800 80.74 -44.60 73.39
N GLN A 801 80.73 -43.61 74.28
CA GLN A 801 79.66 -42.60 74.30
C GLN A 801 79.65 -41.71 73.06
N HIS A 802 80.82 -41.28 72.56
CA HIS A 802 80.85 -40.45 71.36
C HIS A 802 80.34 -41.21 70.13
N LYS A 803 80.78 -42.47 69.96
CA LYS A 803 80.32 -43.35 68.88
C LYS A 803 78.85 -43.75 69.00
N ILE A 804 78.30 -43.83 70.21
CA ILE A 804 76.85 -43.99 70.43
C ILE A 804 76.08 -42.72 70.02
N ASN A 805 76.62 -41.52 70.22
CA ASN A 805 75.98 -40.28 69.78
C ASN A 805 76.08 -40.08 68.25
N GLU A 806 77.21 -40.43 67.62
CA GLU A 806 77.29 -40.51 66.15
C GLU A 806 76.27 -41.50 65.59
N MET A 807 76.19 -42.71 66.15
CA MET A 807 75.22 -43.73 65.73
C MET A 807 73.77 -43.25 65.96
N LYS A 808 73.48 -42.53 67.05
CA LYS A 808 72.15 -41.94 67.29
C LYS A 808 71.82 -40.81 66.31
N ASN A 809 72.79 -39.97 65.94
CA ASN A 809 72.56 -38.92 64.95
C ASN A 809 72.42 -39.50 63.53
N LYS A 810 73.19 -40.53 63.17
CA LYS A 810 72.98 -41.30 61.93
C LYS A 810 71.66 -42.05 61.93
N ILE A 811 71.23 -42.64 63.04
CA ILE A 811 69.88 -43.23 63.17
C ILE A 811 68.80 -42.15 63.04
N LYS A 812 69.02 -40.92 63.53
CA LYS A 812 68.09 -39.80 63.31
C LYS A 812 68.04 -39.33 61.85
N GLN A 813 69.19 -39.13 61.20
CA GLN A 813 69.25 -38.76 59.78
C GLN A 813 68.64 -39.85 58.91
N LEU A 814 69.03 -41.12 59.10
CA LEU A 814 68.41 -42.27 58.45
C LEU A 814 66.92 -42.37 58.76
N SER A 815 66.45 -42.09 59.98
CA SER A 815 65.01 -42.08 60.26
C SER A 815 64.28 -40.94 59.55
N HIS A 816 64.93 -39.79 59.34
CA HIS A 816 64.33 -38.67 58.63
C HIS A 816 64.32 -38.92 57.12
N GLU A 817 65.41 -39.44 56.58
CA GLU A 817 65.53 -39.96 55.21
C GLU A 817 64.54 -41.09 54.94
N ILE A 818 64.33 -42.00 55.90
CA ILE A 818 63.28 -43.04 55.83
C ILE A 818 61.90 -42.38 55.83
N THR A 819 61.56 -41.45 56.74
CA THR A 819 60.24 -40.78 56.69
C THR A 819 60.02 -39.95 55.42
N ALA A 820 61.08 -39.37 54.86
CA ALA A 820 61.03 -38.65 53.58
C ALA A 820 60.84 -39.63 52.40
N ALA A 821 61.53 -40.78 52.43
CA ALA A 821 61.34 -41.86 51.46
C ALA A 821 59.97 -42.52 51.58
N GLU A 822 59.43 -42.71 52.79
CA GLU A 822 58.09 -43.25 53.07
C GLU A 822 56.99 -42.28 52.57
N ASN A 823 57.12 -40.98 52.84
CA ASN A 823 56.23 -39.96 52.28
C ASN A 823 56.32 -39.93 50.75
N GLY A 824 57.53 -39.98 50.19
CA GLY A 824 57.74 -40.13 48.74
C GLY A 824 57.15 -41.42 48.18
N LEU A 825 57.16 -42.51 48.93
CA LEU A 825 56.52 -43.79 48.56
C LEU A 825 54.99 -43.66 48.59
N VAL A 826 54.43 -42.93 49.56
CA VAL A 826 52.98 -42.62 49.61
C VAL A 826 52.56 -41.75 48.44
N ASP A 827 53.34 -40.72 48.08
CA ASP A 827 53.07 -39.88 46.92
C ASP A 827 53.22 -40.66 45.60
N ILE A 828 54.25 -41.50 45.46
CA ILE A 828 54.44 -42.37 44.30
C ILE A 828 53.33 -43.43 44.20
N VAL A 829 52.88 -44.03 45.31
CA VAL A 829 51.73 -44.95 45.32
C VAL A 829 50.41 -44.20 45.05
N GLY A 830 50.29 -42.93 45.47
CA GLY A 830 49.18 -42.06 45.13
C GLY A 830 49.13 -41.71 43.63
N GLN A 831 50.29 -41.43 43.02
CA GLN A 831 50.43 -41.25 41.58
C GLN A 831 50.19 -42.56 40.83
N GLN A 832 50.73 -43.68 41.31
CA GLN A 832 50.51 -45.00 40.74
C GLN A 832 49.01 -45.36 40.73
N ARG A 833 48.27 -45.13 41.83
CA ARG A 833 46.82 -45.38 41.87
C ARG A 833 46.01 -44.48 40.95
N LYS A 834 46.44 -43.23 40.74
CA LYS A 834 45.83 -42.33 39.74
C LYS A 834 46.08 -42.85 38.33
N LEU A 835 47.33 -43.19 38.01
CA LEU A 835 47.71 -43.79 36.73
C LEU A 835 47.02 -45.15 36.50
N GLU A 836 46.87 -45.99 37.52
CA GLU A 836 46.10 -47.25 37.45
C GLU A 836 44.62 -46.97 37.17
N SER A 837 44.02 -45.96 37.79
CA SER A 837 42.64 -45.54 37.51
C SER A 837 42.47 -44.95 36.10
N GLU A 838 43.42 -44.12 35.66
CA GLU A 838 43.43 -43.51 34.32
C GLU A 838 43.65 -44.57 33.23
N LEU A 839 44.52 -45.54 33.49
CA LEU A 839 44.79 -46.69 32.62
C LEU A 839 43.57 -47.64 32.58
N GLU A 840 42.85 -47.84 33.69
CA GLU A 840 41.60 -48.61 33.68
C GLU A 840 40.48 -47.89 32.92
N THR A 841 40.33 -46.57 33.04
CA THR A 841 39.40 -45.81 32.18
C THR A 841 39.82 -45.87 30.71
N LYS A 842 41.13 -45.79 30.40
CA LYS A 842 41.62 -45.91 29.02
C LYS A 842 41.52 -47.33 28.46
N LYS A 843 41.49 -48.37 29.30
CA LYS A 843 41.08 -49.73 28.87
C LYS A 843 39.60 -49.77 28.54
N GLN A 844 38.73 -49.18 29.36
CA GLN A 844 37.29 -49.18 29.11
C GLN A 844 36.96 -48.42 27.81
N GLU A 845 37.57 -47.26 27.60
CA GLU A 845 37.50 -46.55 26.30
C GLU A 845 38.01 -47.41 25.14
N LEU A 846 39.12 -48.14 25.30
CA LEU A 846 39.64 -49.07 24.28
C LEU A 846 38.76 -50.31 24.07
N GLU A 847 38.05 -50.79 25.09
CA GLU A 847 37.10 -51.90 24.97
C GLU A 847 35.81 -51.46 24.25
N ASP A 848 35.34 -50.24 24.52
CA ASP A 848 34.22 -49.60 23.81
C ASP A 848 34.58 -49.26 22.35
N GLU A 849 35.75 -48.66 22.10
CA GLU A 849 36.26 -48.45 20.73
C GLU A 849 36.41 -49.80 20.01
N HIS A 850 37.00 -50.82 20.64
CA HIS A 850 37.14 -52.14 20.04
C HIS A 850 35.80 -52.88 19.84
N LEU A 851 34.75 -52.51 20.58
CA LEU A 851 33.38 -52.99 20.33
C LEU A 851 32.76 -52.28 19.11
N GLN A 852 32.94 -50.97 18.97
CA GLN A 852 32.53 -50.22 17.77
C GLN A 852 33.27 -50.71 16.53
N ASP A 853 34.58 -50.94 16.63
CA ASP A 853 35.43 -51.43 15.55
C ASP A 853 35.00 -52.83 15.08
N LYS A 854 34.54 -53.70 16.02
CA LYS A 854 33.92 -55.00 15.70
C LYS A 854 32.58 -54.84 14.97
N LEU A 855 31.71 -53.95 15.44
CA LEU A 855 30.41 -53.68 14.78
C LEU A 855 30.62 -53.16 13.36
N ILE A 856 31.55 -52.22 13.15
CA ILE A 856 31.91 -51.69 11.84
C ILE A 856 32.52 -52.79 10.95
N GLN A 857 33.34 -53.68 11.49
CA GLN A 857 33.85 -54.85 10.76
C GLN A 857 32.72 -55.81 10.34
N GLU A 858 31.75 -56.10 11.22
CA GLU A 858 30.58 -56.91 10.87
C GLU A 858 29.70 -56.24 9.79
N GLU A 859 29.50 -54.92 9.84
CA GLU A 859 28.80 -54.16 8.80
C GLU A 859 29.54 -54.21 7.46
N ILE A 860 30.86 -54.06 7.46
CA ILE A 860 31.70 -54.18 6.26
C ILE A 860 31.63 -55.59 5.67
N GLU A 861 31.67 -56.65 6.50
CA GLU A 861 31.57 -58.03 6.02
C GLU A 861 30.16 -58.37 5.49
N GLN A 862 29.10 -57.84 6.10
CA GLN A 862 27.73 -57.92 5.59
C GLN A 862 27.57 -57.16 4.26
N GLY A 863 28.12 -55.95 4.14
CA GLY A 863 28.16 -55.19 2.89
C GLY A 863 28.93 -55.91 1.78
N MET A 864 30.03 -56.59 2.13
CA MET A 864 30.81 -57.42 1.20
C MET A 864 30.09 -58.71 0.80
N LEU A 865 29.31 -59.35 1.70
CA LEU A 865 28.39 -60.44 1.36
C LEU A 865 27.34 -59.99 0.33
N LEU A 866 26.63 -58.90 0.62
CA LEU A 866 25.60 -58.35 -0.29
C LEU A 866 26.18 -57.96 -1.66
N LYS A 867 27.40 -57.40 -1.69
CA LYS A 867 28.13 -57.08 -2.92
C LYS A 867 28.51 -58.34 -3.71
N GLN A 868 28.92 -59.42 -3.04
CA GLN A 868 29.25 -60.69 -3.67
C GLN A 868 27.99 -61.39 -4.22
N GLU A 869 26.90 -61.45 -3.45
CA GLU A 869 25.62 -62.03 -3.89
C GLU A 869 25.08 -61.32 -5.14
N ASN A 870 25.16 -59.98 -5.18
CA ASN A 870 24.78 -59.21 -6.36
C ASN A 870 25.69 -59.50 -7.56
N LEU A 871 27.02 -59.59 -7.35
CA LEU A 871 27.97 -59.95 -8.39
C LEU A 871 27.70 -61.35 -8.96
N GLU A 872 27.45 -62.34 -8.11
CA GLU A 872 27.17 -63.71 -8.52
C GLU A 872 25.82 -63.82 -9.25
N ASN A 873 24.78 -63.14 -8.76
CA ASN A 873 23.52 -63.00 -9.49
C ASN A 873 23.72 -62.42 -10.90
N ILE A 874 24.58 -61.41 -11.05
CA ILE A 874 24.94 -60.83 -12.35
C ILE A 874 25.73 -61.85 -13.20
N VAL A 875 26.72 -62.53 -12.62
CA VAL A 875 27.56 -63.53 -13.33
C VAL A 875 26.72 -64.73 -13.78
N ARG A 876 25.80 -65.26 -12.97
CA ARG A 876 24.86 -66.32 -13.35
C ARG A 876 23.93 -65.86 -14.48
N LYS A 877 23.35 -64.65 -14.39
CA LYS A 877 22.52 -64.07 -15.47
C LYS A 877 23.32 -63.89 -16.77
N GLN A 878 24.56 -63.39 -16.70
CA GLN A 878 25.46 -63.27 -17.85
C GLN A 878 25.87 -64.63 -18.42
N HIS A 879 26.17 -65.62 -17.59
CA HIS A 879 26.54 -66.98 -18.04
C HIS A 879 25.34 -67.66 -18.72
N ARG A 880 24.15 -67.57 -18.13
CA ARG A 880 22.89 -68.07 -18.72
C ARG A 880 22.61 -67.41 -20.08
N ALA A 881 22.77 -66.09 -20.19
CA ALA A 881 22.69 -65.37 -21.47
C ALA A 881 23.78 -65.79 -22.47
N LYS A 882 25.01 -66.07 -22.02
CA LYS A 882 26.12 -66.57 -22.85
C LYS A 882 25.85 -67.99 -23.36
N CYS A 883 25.20 -68.84 -22.55
CA CYS A 883 24.75 -70.17 -22.96
C CYS A 883 23.56 -70.13 -23.92
N TYR A 884 22.58 -69.24 -23.73
CA TYR A 884 21.52 -69.01 -24.71
C TYR A 884 22.08 -68.45 -26.04
N ARG A 885 23.07 -67.55 -26.01
CA ARG A 885 23.79 -67.10 -27.22
C ARG A 885 24.58 -68.23 -27.90
N LYS A 886 25.22 -69.13 -27.15
CA LYS A 886 25.84 -70.34 -27.71
C LYS A 886 24.81 -71.24 -28.40
N LEU A 887 23.65 -71.48 -27.76
CA LEU A 887 22.54 -72.27 -28.31
C LEU A 887 21.99 -71.67 -29.61
N LEU A 888 21.83 -70.34 -29.71
CA LEU A 888 21.44 -69.68 -30.96
C LEU A 888 22.50 -69.87 -32.06
N ASN A 889 23.78 -69.79 -31.71
CA ASN A 889 24.88 -69.77 -32.68
C ASN A 889 25.31 -71.18 -33.16
N THR A 890 24.76 -72.27 -32.62
CA THR A 890 25.09 -73.63 -33.03
C THR A 890 23.87 -74.39 -33.58
N CYS A 891 23.76 -74.50 -34.90
CA CYS A 891 22.79 -75.36 -35.59
C CYS A 891 23.17 -76.86 -35.47
N GLN A 892 23.23 -77.36 -34.24
CA GLN A 892 23.43 -78.76 -33.88
C GLN A 892 22.33 -79.12 -32.87
N PRO A 893 21.44 -80.10 -33.17
CA PRO A 893 20.45 -80.52 -32.20
C PRO A 893 21.16 -81.19 -31.02
N TYR A 894 21.10 -80.55 -29.84
CA TYR A 894 21.55 -81.19 -28.60
C TYR A 894 20.85 -82.55 -28.48
N LYS A 895 21.63 -83.62 -28.30
CA LYS A 895 21.08 -84.98 -28.17
C LYS A 895 19.97 -84.95 -27.12
N ARG A 896 18.75 -85.34 -27.52
CA ARG A 896 17.66 -85.61 -26.56
C ARG A 896 18.11 -86.77 -25.66
N ARG A 897 18.71 -86.44 -24.52
CA ARG A 897 18.69 -87.31 -23.35
C ARG A 897 17.22 -87.55 -23.01
N ASN A 898 16.84 -88.78 -22.65
CA ASN A 898 15.48 -89.06 -22.23
C ASN A 898 15.13 -88.17 -21.04
N GLU A 899 13.89 -87.68 -20.95
CA GLU A 899 13.46 -86.79 -19.88
C GLU A 899 13.73 -87.41 -18.50
N SER A 900 13.43 -88.70 -18.32
CA SER A 900 13.84 -89.50 -17.14
C SER A 900 15.35 -89.46 -16.86
N THR A 901 16.22 -89.48 -17.86
CA THR A 901 17.69 -89.39 -17.67
C THR A 901 18.19 -87.95 -17.48
N VAL A 902 17.45 -86.94 -17.93
CA VAL A 902 17.75 -85.54 -17.59
C VAL A 902 17.33 -85.28 -16.16
N ASN A 903 16.14 -85.73 -15.78
CA ASN A 903 15.60 -85.59 -14.44
C ASN A 903 16.45 -86.40 -13.45
N GLN A 904 16.87 -87.63 -13.73
CA GLN A 904 17.78 -88.37 -12.85
C GLN A 904 19.17 -87.72 -12.70
N GLU A 905 19.73 -87.11 -13.76
CA GLU A 905 21.00 -86.37 -13.64
C GLU A 905 20.82 -85.01 -12.94
N PHE A 906 19.62 -84.43 -13.01
CA PHE A 906 19.24 -83.19 -12.33
C PHE A 906 18.91 -83.43 -10.86
N GLU A 907 18.19 -84.50 -10.52
CA GLU A 907 17.96 -85.03 -9.18
C GLU A 907 19.30 -85.37 -8.53
N ARG A 908 20.19 -86.13 -9.18
CA ARG A 908 21.52 -86.42 -8.63
C ARG A 908 22.41 -85.18 -8.50
N GLN A 909 22.16 -84.12 -9.28
CA GLN A 909 22.80 -82.81 -9.08
C GLN A 909 22.17 -82.03 -7.93
N LEU A 910 20.85 -82.08 -7.74
CA LEU A 910 20.16 -81.49 -6.58
C LEU A 910 20.55 -82.20 -5.29
N GLU A 911 20.56 -83.53 -5.24
CA GLU A 911 21.01 -84.33 -4.09
C GLU A 911 22.46 -84.00 -3.72
N ALA A 912 23.37 -83.93 -4.71
CA ALA A 912 24.77 -83.55 -4.48
C ALA A 912 24.91 -82.09 -4.03
N HIS A 913 24.05 -81.20 -4.52
CA HIS A 913 24.02 -79.78 -4.18
C HIS A 913 23.45 -79.53 -2.77
N GLU A 914 22.40 -80.26 -2.41
CA GLU A 914 21.79 -80.28 -1.07
C GLU A 914 22.75 -80.91 -0.06
N HIS A 915 23.47 -81.98 -0.42
CA HIS A 915 24.61 -82.46 0.38
C HIS A 915 25.70 -81.39 0.56
N LEU A 916 26.07 -80.64 -0.48
CA LEU A 916 27.06 -79.55 -0.36
C LEU A 916 26.54 -78.40 0.51
N ILE A 917 25.26 -78.03 0.42
CA ILE A 917 24.62 -77.06 1.33
C ILE A 917 24.66 -77.59 2.76
N ASN A 918 24.23 -78.82 3.02
CA ASN A 918 24.22 -79.42 4.36
C ASN A 918 25.63 -79.53 4.97
N ILE A 919 26.66 -79.79 4.15
CA ILE A 919 28.06 -79.78 4.57
C ILE A 919 28.50 -78.35 4.93
N VAL A 920 28.14 -77.33 4.14
CA VAL A 920 28.49 -75.92 4.42
C VAL A 920 27.74 -75.36 5.62
N GLU A 921 26.47 -75.75 5.82
CA GLU A 921 25.69 -75.40 7.01
C GLU A 921 26.21 -76.12 8.27
N GLY A 922 26.67 -77.36 8.15
CA GLY A 922 27.40 -78.06 9.21
C GLY A 922 28.71 -77.35 9.58
N LEU A 923 29.55 -77.01 8.58
CA LEU A 923 30.78 -76.24 8.79
C LEU A 923 30.51 -74.83 9.37
N GLN A 924 29.35 -74.24 9.09
CA GLN A 924 28.93 -72.97 9.70
C GLN A 924 28.55 -73.10 11.18
N GLN A 925 28.14 -74.28 11.64
CA GLN A 925 27.93 -74.59 13.06
C GLN A 925 29.23 -75.01 13.77
N GLU A 926 30.11 -75.75 13.08
CA GLU A 926 31.40 -76.19 13.63
C GLU A 926 32.44 -75.05 13.73
N PHE A 927 32.40 -74.06 12.84
CA PHE A 927 33.36 -72.95 12.78
C PHE A 927 32.69 -71.56 12.74
N PRO A 928 32.16 -71.06 13.87
CA PRO A 928 31.53 -69.73 13.96
C PRO A 928 32.44 -68.60 13.47
N ASP A 929 33.74 -68.68 13.78
CA ASP A 929 34.75 -67.67 13.42
C ASP A 929 34.94 -67.49 11.90
N GLN A 930 34.42 -68.42 11.08
CA GLN A 930 34.46 -68.36 9.62
C GLN A 930 33.07 -68.16 8.99
N LYS A 931 32.06 -67.78 9.77
CA LYS A 931 30.66 -67.52 9.36
C LYS A 931 30.55 -66.71 8.06
N TYR A 932 31.36 -65.66 7.88
CA TYR A 932 31.32 -64.83 6.67
C TYR A 932 31.92 -65.51 5.43
N VAL A 933 32.86 -66.45 5.61
CA VAL A 933 33.44 -67.25 4.50
C VAL A 933 32.52 -68.41 4.13
N THR A 934 31.95 -69.12 5.11
CA THR A 934 30.95 -70.17 4.86
C THR A 934 29.67 -69.59 4.23
N THR A 935 29.21 -68.42 4.66
CA THR A 935 28.07 -67.73 4.04
C THR A 935 28.33 -67.33 2.58
N LYS A 936 29.55 -66.88 2.23
CA LYS A 936 29.93 -66.62 0.82
C LYS A 936 29.79 -67.89 -0.02
N ILE A 937 30.31 -69.02 0.46
CA ILE A 937 30.20 -70.31 -0.24
C ILE A 937 28.72 -70.74 -0.33
N LEU A 938 27.93 -70.55 0.72
CA LEU A 938 26.50 -70.85 0.75
C LEU A 938 25.68 -70.00 -0.25
N GLN A 939 26.04 -68.71 -0.44
CA GLN A 939 25.48 -67.86 -1.50
C GLN A 939 25.88 -68.35 -2.91
N THR A 940 27.12 -68.84 -3.09
CA THR A 940 27.56 -69.44 -4.37
C THR A 940 26.78 -70.71 -4.73
N LEU A 941 26.25 -71.41 -3.72
CA LEU A 941 25.43 -72.59 -3.90
C LEU A 941 23.95 -72.23 -4.13
N LYS A 942 23.29 -71.50 -3.23
CA LYS A 942 21.81 -71.38 -3.16
C LYS A 942 21.06 -70.65 -4.33
N GLY A 943 21.59 -70.59 -5.55
CA GLY A 943 20.82 -70.20 -6.76
C GLY A 943 21.62 -70.05 -8.05
#